data_AF-A0A2S4WJT1-F1
#
_entry.id   AF-A0A2S4WJT1-F1
#
_cell.length_a   1.000
_cell.length_b   1.000
_cell.length_c   1.000
_cell.angle_alpha   90.00
_cell.angle_beta   90.00
_cell.angle_gamma   90.00
#
_symmetry.space_group_name_H-M   'P 1'
#
loop_
_entity.id
_entity.type
_entity.pdbx_description
1 polymer ?
#
loop_
_entity_poly.entity_id
_entity_poly.type
_entity_poly.pdbx_seq_one_letter_code
_entity_poly.pdbx_strand_id
1 'polypeptide(L)'
;MGAEEVRPELPGLGKVSDTWSPPAADNYPSKLLVHTRDENGEGGNVPQQVPSGHAAGKRINLNSASVTSVLALYPNQSPQKIARILFPTPSLLKRIRQKFILSKDLFNREEPSAHRIQLAYQSGRWSTHEGSNVRPSELFLKMFSDVLLCLDRDRLSGFVSPSLIATCGVMPLTILSTISDIMRHYYECVVQAKHEVLVSTFYFWKSEAQLTFSRALFELSKRVEARQQKGKVVIKFIYNHRKWKQIYKNRIYLKPDGPEWKRLGLPDTKDIPNLELEVINFHKGLLGTSHSKVLIVDRNIALLNSNNIQGRPFLEMMTHLEGPIVDSFYDMFLMSWGNRMNPPLPLLTRRPSSQPRQYRFGSNNAFLRNIHVVQYTQDARATAPREVKNDVSVGADRHPDGILNSVITTVCTDPEEERRESRDQHNPEPSGIRFPRVKRGMKDLTDALNVGTIRPVDANVPVDHVTSDFKSHFIHEEHAEFPIVMVNRPPHGLPGNNDIWVPQNAAWIAGFKYAQKKVFIQTPNLNSYAAVKMCIETARRGVSVILYLGLGFNDDRQFFQGGTNQQVVIKMYKTLKNFNCQHNLRVFWYTAKDQIRPIPQYIGSRNCHIKFMVIDDSVGIIGSGNHDTQSWFHSQETNVMIDSAQIVRDWMKGVISNQNTGLYGRVDTDGIWRDAEGHVANYDDGLKRSKHQTLRALQELKNLCVS
;
A
#
# COMPACT_ATOMS: atom_id res chain seq x y z
N MET A 1 37.72 -67.82 33.46
CA MET A 1 36.80 -66.92 34.19
C MET A 1 36.32 -65.88 33.17
N GLY A 2 35.25 -66.05 32.39
CA GLY A 2 34.04 -66.85 32.58
C GLY A 2 32.97 -66.01 33.28
N ALA A 3 32.07 -65.41 32.51
CA ALA A 3 30.65 -65.21 32.83
C ALA A 3 29.93 -64.62 31.60
N GLU A 4 29.26 -65.51 30.86
CA GLU A 4 28.19 -65.22 29.91
C GLU A 4 26.93 -64.77 30.65
N GLU A 5 26.07 -63.97 30.01
CA GLU A 5 24.67 -63.90 30.39
C GLU A 5 23.76 -64.04 29.16
N VAL A 6 22.82 -64.96 29.34
CA VAL A 6 21.96 -65.66 28.39
C VAL A 6 20.71 -64.83 28.06
N ARG A 7 20.27 -64.84 26.79
CA ARG A 7 18.90 -64.48 26.40
C ARG A 7 18.09 -65.75 26.11
N PRO A 8 16.85 -65.89 26.60
CA PRO A 8 15.99 -67.02 26.25
C PRO A 8 15.12 -66.72 25.02
N GLU A 9 14.86 -67.76 24.23
CA GLU A 9 13.89 -67.80 23.13
C GLU A 9 12.53 -68.41 23.55
N LEU A 10 11.56 -68.24 22.63
CA LEU A 10 10.37 -69.06 22.29
C LEU A 10 9.00 -68.42 22.64
N PRO A 11 7.87 -68.84 22.02
CA PRO A 11 7.57 -68.89 20.57
C PRO A 11 6.09 -68.49 20.22
N GLY A 12 5.80 -68.23 18.94
CA GLY A 12 4.54 -68.60 18.25
C GLY A 12 3.23 -67.81 18.50
N LEU A 13 2.53 -67.49 17.38
CA LEU A 13 1.11 -67.09 17.15
C LEU A 13 1.09 -65.82 16.30
N GLY A 14 0.39 -65.66 15.18
CA GLY A 14 -0.65 -66.40 14.48
C GLY A 14 -1.17 -65.42 13.42
N LYS A 15 -1.37 -65.87 12.18
CA LYS A 15 -1.92 -65.03 11.10
C LYS A 15 -3.38 -64.72 11.38
N VAL A 16 -3.78 -63.45 11.36
CA VAL A 16 -5.16 -63.02 11.12
C VAL A 16 -5.16 -61.90 10.09
N SER A 17 -6.03 -62.08 9.11
CA SER A 17 -6.35 -61.21 7.98
C SER A 17 -7.01 -59.91 8.40
N ASP A 18 -6.70 -58.81 7.69
CA ASP A 18 -7.68 -57.74 7.50
C ASP A 18 -7.56 -57.19 6.07
N THR A 19 -8.60 -57.48 5.28
CA THR A 19 -8.84 -56.93 3.96
C THR A 19 -9.50 -55.55 4.09
N TRP A 20 -8.78 -54.50 3.73
CA TRP A 20 -9.38 -53.23 3.29
C TRP A 20 -8.47 -52.55 2.26
N SER A 21 -8.93 -52.46 1.02
CA SER A 21 -8.24 -51.79 -0.09
C SER A 21 -8.87 -50.43 -0.37
N PRO A 22 -8.11 -49.32 -0.34
CA PRO A 22 -8.58 -48.04 -0.88
C PRO A 22 -8.47 -48.02 -2.43
N PRO A 23 -9.32 -47.25 -3.13
CA PRO A 23 -9.35 -47.23 -4.60
C PRO A 23 -8.09 -46.60 -5.19
N ALA A 24 -7.65 -47.18 -6.31
CA ALA A 24 -6.41 -46.88 -7.02
C ALA A 24 -6.29 -45.39 -7.42
N ALA A 25 -5.17 -44.78 -7.02
CA ALA A 25 -4.72 -43.48 -7.48
C ALA A 25 -3.73 -43.66 -8.64
N ASP A 26 -4.21 -44.14 -9.79
CA ASP A 26 -3.41 -44.22 -11.00
C ASP A 26 -3.59 -42.95 -11.83
N ASN A 27 -2.67 -42.00 -11.67
CA ASN A 27 -2.11 -41.14 -12.72
C ASN A 27 -1.23 -40.01 -12.15
N TYR A 28 -0.07 -40.36 -11.59
CA TYR A 28 1.09 -39.45 -11.51
C TYR A 28 2.39 -40.26 -11.60
N PRO A 29 3.41 -39.82 -12.36
CA PRO A 29 4.65 -40.57 -12.52
C PRO A 29 5.44 -40.58 -11.22
N SER A 30 5.48 -41.74 -10.59
CA SER A 30 6.34 -42.07 -9.46
C SER A 30 7.80 -42.22 -9.93
N LYS A 31 8.66 -41.27 -9.51
CA LYS A 31 10.09 -41.47 -9.20
C LYS A 31 10.70 -40.11 -8.85
N LEU A 32 11.03 -39.88 -7.58
CA LEU A 32 12.11 -38.98 -7.10
C LEU A 32 12.08 -38.89 -5.57
N LEU A 33 12.77 -39.82 -4.90
CA LEU A 33 13.15 -39.74 -3.49
C LEU A 33 14.67 -39.81 -3.43
N VAL A 34 15.33 -38.75 -2.96
CA VAL A 34 16.74 -38.78 -2.54
C VAL A 34 16.81 -38.21 -1.14
N HIS A 35 17.39 -38.99 -0.22
CA HIS A 35 17.66 -38.60 1.16
C HIS A 35 18.91 -37.72 1.22
N THR A 36 18.83 -36.56 1.88
CA THR A 36 19.99 -35.89 2.44
C THR A 36 19.75 -35.70 3.94
N ARG A 37 20.56 -36.38 4.76
CA ARG A 37 20.67 -36.11 6.20
C ARG A 37 21.50 -34.84 6.38
N ASP A 38 21.00 -33.90 7.16
CA ASP A 38 21.82 -32.91 7.85
C ASP A 38 21.25 -32.68 9.26
N GLU A 39 22.17 -32.49 10.19
CA GLU A 39 22.01 -32.47 11.64
C GLU A 39 21.17 -31.27 12.09
N ASN A 40 19.93 -31.56 12.47
CA ASN A 40 19.03 -30.85 13.39
C ASN A 40 17.62 -31.32 13.02
N GLY A 41 17.26 -32.49 13.58
CA GLY A 41 16.08 -33.25 13.20
C GLY A 41 14.79 -32.44 13.31
N GLU A 42 14.26 -32.02 12.16
CA GLU A 42 12.84 -31.74 11.87
C GLU A 42 12.70 -31.65 10.33
N GLY A 43 12.83 -32.80 9.66
CA GLY A 43 12.88 -32.93 8.21
C GLY A 43 11.55 -33.40 7.60
N GLY A 44 10.69 -32.47 7.18
CA GLY A 44 9.69 -32.74 6.14
C GLY A 44 10.35 -32.64 4.76
N ASN A 45 10.32 -33.72 3.97
CA ASN A 45 10.89 -33.78 2.62
C ASN A 45 10.13 -32.84 1.65
N VAL A 46 10.83 -31.83 1.11
CA VAL A 46 10.35 -31.02 -0.04
C VAL A 46 11.04 -31.56 -1.30
N PRO A 47 10.32 -31.93 -2.37
CA PRO A 47 10.93 -32.47 -3.59
C PRO A 47 11.91 -31.48 -4.24
N GLN A 48 13.11 -31.95 -4.55
CA GLN A 48 14.19 -31.15 -5.17
C GLN A 48 14.00 -30.90 -6.67
N GLN A 49 13.06 -31.58 -7.33
CA GLN A 49 12.77 -31.39 -8.75
C GLN A 49 11.37 -30.79 -8.96
N VAL A 50 11.30 -29.47 -8.81
CA VAL A 50 10.21 -28.66 -9.40
C VAL A 50 10.73 -28.12 -10.73
N PRO A 51 9.98 -28.22 -11.85
CA PRO A 51 10.44 -27.78 -13.16
C PRO A 51 11.00 -26.36 -13.11
N SER A 52 12.26 -26.21 -13.52
CA SER A 52 12.94 -24.91 -13.51
C SER A 52 12.28 -23.95 -14.52
N GLY A 53 11.52 -22.98 -14.00
CA GLY A 53 10.83 -21.97 -14.82
C GLY A 53 11.76 -20.85 -15.30
N HIS A 54 11.60 -20.45 -16.57
CA HIS A 54 12.19 -19.28 -17.24
C HIS A 54 13.73 -19.27 -17.44
N ALA A 55 14.16 -19.34 -18.69
CA ALA A 55 15.51 -18.99 -19.14
C ALA A 55 15.46 -17.63 -19.85
N ALA A 56 16.57 -16.89 -19.86
CA ALA A 56 16.62 -15.54 -20.42
C ALA A 56 16.00 -15.47 -21.83
N GLY A 57 15.06 -14.56 -22.04
CA GLY A 57 14.34 -14.42 -23.31
C GLY A 57 13.31 -15.51 -23.64
N LYS A 58 12.85 -16.30 -22.67
CA LYS A 58 11.70 -17.21 -22.83
C LYS A 58 10.43 -16.61 -22.22
N ARG A 59 9.26 -17.23 -22.40
CA ARG A 59 8.02 -16.80 -21.71
C ARG A 59 8.00 -17.33 -20.28
N ILE A 60 7.26 -16.70 -19.37
CA ILE A 60 6.99 -17.28 -18.05
C ILE A 60 6.18 -18.57 -18.25
N ASN A 61 6.59 -19.66 -17.59
CA ASN A 61 5.74 -20.84 -17.49
C ASN A 61 4.67 -20.56 -16.43
N LEU A 62 3.48 -20.15 -16.86
CA LEU A 62 2.40 -19.79 -15.95
C LEU A 62 2.03 -20.97 -15.02
N ASN A 63 2.21 -22.21 -15.48
CA ASN A 63 1.93 -23.41 -14.68
C ASN A 63 3.06 -23.81 -13.72
N SER A 64 4.13 -23.02 -13.61
CA SER A 64 5.17 -23.28 -12.61
C SER A 64 4.64 -23.05 -11.20
N ALA A 65 5.14 -23.85 -10.25
CA ALA A 65 4.79 -23.73 -8.85
C ALA A 65 5.10 -22.32 -8.30
N SER A 66 4.21 -21.82 -7.46
CA SER A 66 4.39 -20.61 -6.65
C SER A 66 4.75 -20.97 -5.22
N VAL A 67 5.26 -20.00 -4.45
CA VAL A 67 5.48 -20.16 -3.02
C VAL A 67 4.19 -20.57 -2.33
N THR A 68 3.08 -19.93 -2.69
CA THR A 68 1.73 -20.25 -2.21
C THR A 68 1.34 -21.69 -2.53
N SER A 69 1.50 -22.15 -3.78
CA SER A 69 1.08 -23.51 -4.17
C SER A 69 1.89 -24.61 -3.47
N VAL A 70 3.17 -24.36 -3.18
CA VAL A 70 4.00 -25.33 -2.45
C VAL A 70 3.74 -25.28 -0.95
N LEU A 71 3.54 -24.09 -0.37
CA LEU A 71 3.13 -23.98 1.04
C LEU A 71 1.76 -24.60 1.29
N ALA A 72 0.85 -24.61 0.31
CA ALA A 72 -0.40 -25.35 0.42
C ALA A 72 -0.17 -26.85 0.70
N LEU A 73 0.88 -27.44 0.09
CA LEU A 73 1.24 -28.84 0.33
C LEU A 73 2.06 -29.03 1.61
N TYR A 74 2.82 -28.00 2.01
CA TYR A 74 3.71 -28.04 3.17
C TYR A 74 3.46 -26.84 4.11
N PRO A 75 2.27 -26.74 4.74
CA PRO A 75 1.84 -25.53 5.47
C PRO A 75 2.69 -25.19 6.70
N ASN A 76 3.44 -26.18 7.21
CA ASN A 76 4.35 -26.01 8.34
C ASN A 76 5.76 -25.51 7.94
N GLN A 77 6.05 -25.32 6.65
CA GLN A 77 7.35 -24.82 6.20
C GLN A 77 7.43 -23.28 6.24
N SER A 78 8.65 -22.76 6.26
CA SER A 78 8.93 -21.33 6.10
C SER A 78 8.72 -20.90 4.64
N PRO A 79 7.94 -19.85 4.34
CA PRO A 79 7.83 -19.28 3.00
C PRO A 79 9.19 -18.89 2.40
N GLN A 80 10.10 -18.36 3.21
CA GLN A 80 11.44 -18.01 2.75
C GLN A 80 12.25 -19.25 2.33
N LYS A 81 12.12 -20.37 3.06
CA LYS A 81 12.77 -21.64 2.69
C LYS A 81 12.21 -22.18 1.37
N ILE A 82 10.89 -22.20 1.22
CA ILE A 82 10.22 -22.61 -0.02
C ILE A 82 10.64 -21.72 -1.19
N ALA A 83 10.64 -20.39 -1.02
CA ALA A 83 11.05 -19.45 -2.05
C ALA A 83 12.50 -19.68 -2.52
N ARG A 84 13.42 -19.98 -1.60
CA ARG A 84 14.83 -20.31 -1.93
C ARG A 84 14.98 -21.62 -2.70
N ILE A 85 14.13 -22.61 -2.41
CA ILE A 85 14.13 -23.91 -3.10
C ILE A 85 13.59 -23.74 -4.53
N LEU A 86 12.46 -23.05 -4.69
CA LEU A 86 11.83 -22.81 -5.99
C LEU A 86 12.65 -21.88 -6.89
N PHE A 87 13.22 -20.83 -6.28
CA PHE A 87 13.88 -19.74 -6.98
C PHE A 87 15.27 -19.51 -6.37
N PRO A 88 16.22 -20.45 -6.58
CA PRO A 88 17.56 -20.32 -6.02
C PRO A 88 18.26 -19.08 -6.55
N THR A 89 18.91 -18.35 -5.65
CA THR A 89 19.70 -17.16 -6.03
C THR A 89 20.81 -17.55 -7.00
N PRO A 90 21.00 -16.83 -8.11
CA PRO A 90 22.09 -17.11 -9.03
C PRO A 90 23.46 -16.97 -8.36
N SER A 91 24.45 -17.72 -8.85
CA SER A 91 25.83 -17.63 -8.36
C SER A 91 26.36 -16.20 -8.43
N LEU A 92 27.27 -15.84 -7.52
CA LEU A 92 27.84 -14.48 -7.45
C LEU A 92 28.44 -14.04 -8.80
N LEU A 93 29.16 -14.95 -9.47
CA LEU A 93 29.76 -14.73 -10.79
C LEU A 93 28.71 -14.40 -11.85
N LYS A 94 27.60 -15.17 -11.89
CA LYS A 94 26.47 -14.89 -12.80
C LYS A 94 25.82 -13.55 -12.50
N ARG A 95 25.63 -13.21 -11.22
CA ARG A 95 25.07 -11.92 -10.80
C ARG A 95 25.97 -10.74 -11.19
N ILE A 96 27.29 -10.85 -11.01
CA ILE A 96 28.26 -9.82 -11.41
C ILE A 96 28.27 -9.65 -12.93
N ARG A 97 28.36 -10.76 -13.69
CA ARG A 97 28.32 -10.71 -15.16
C ARG A 97 27.04 -10.06 -15.68
N GLN A 98 25.88 -10.48 -15.16
CA GLN A 98 24.59 -9.89 -15.50
C GLN A 98 24.53 -8.41 -15.12
N LYS A 99 25.09 -8.01 -13.97
CA LYS A 99 25.20 -6.61 -13.56
C LYS A 99 25.98 -5.79 -14.59
N PHE A 100 27.09 -6.28 -15.13
CA PHE A 100 27.87 -5.57 -16.16
C PHE A 100 27.19 -5.53 -17.53
N ILE A 101 26.55 -6.63 -17.96
CA ILE A 101 25.83 -6.68 -19.24
C ILE A 101 24.64 -5.72 -19.20
N LEU A 102 23.90 -5.72 -18.10
CA LEU A 102 22.70 -4.91 -17.96
C LEU A 102 23.02 -3.47 -17.55
N SER A 103 24.09 -3.16 -16.80
CA SER A 103 24.35 -1.80 -16.29
C SER A 103 24.45 -0.71 -17.37
N LYS A 104 24.68 -1.06 -18.63
CA LYS A 104 24.69 -0.12 -19.76
C LYS A 104 23.30 0.19 -20.33
N ASP A 105 22.25 -0.52 -19.91
CA ASP A 105 21.05 -0.69 -20.73
C ASP A 105 19.76 -0.04 -20.15
N LEU A 106 19.53 0.04 -18.82
CA LEU A 106 18.18 0.40 -18.30
C LEU A 106 17.66 1.75 -18.79
N PHE A 107 18.51 2.77 -18.76
CA PHE A 107 18.14 4.13 -19.15
C PHE A 107 18.18 4.38 -20.66
N ASN A 108 18.94 3.56 -21.39
CA ASN A 108 19.25 3.77 -22.81
C ASN A 108 18.72 2.63 -23.69
N ARG A 109 17.87 1.73 -23.15
CA ARG A 109 17.29 0.62 -23.92
C ARG A 109 16.59 1.17 -25.15
N GLU A 110 16.58 0.41 -26.23
CA GLU A 110 15.67 0.63 -27.35
C GLU A 110 14.27 0.11 -27.04
N GLU A 111 13.30 0.50 -27.87
CA GLU A 111 11.93 -0.03 -27.78
C GLU A 111 11.91 -1.56 -27.97
N PRO A 112 11.06 -2.31 -27.24
CA PRO A 112 11.01 -3.76 -27.36
C PRO A 112 10.53 -4.15 -28.76
N SER A 113 11.17 -5.14 -29.36
CA SER A 113 10.71 -5.68 -30.65
C SER A 113 9.32 -6.33 -30.52
N ALA A 114 8.62 -6.48 -31.65
CA ALA A 114 7.32 -7.18 -31.69
C ALA A 114 7.36 -8.58 -31.04
N HIS A 115 8.49 -9.30 -31.20
CA HIS A 115 8.69 -10.58 -30.53
C HIS A 115 8.70 -10.45 -29.00
N ARG A 116 9.38 -9.44 -28.44
CA ARG A 116 9.43 -9.18 -26.99
C ARG A 116 8.07 -8.76 -26.44
N ILE A 117 7.31 -7.96 -27.18
CA ILE A 117 5.93 -7.61 -26.83
C ILE A 117 5.04 -8.86 -26.80
N GLN A 118 5.16 -9.74 -27.80
CA GLN A 118 4.43 -11.01 -27.81
C GLN A 118 4.84 -11.92 -26.65
N LEU A 119 6.11 -11.93 -26.28
CA LEU A 119 6.62 -12.68 -25.12
C LEU A 119 6.03 -12.16 -23.82
N ALA A 120 5.91 -10.84 -23.67
CA ALA A 120 5.27 -10.19 -22.54
C ALA A 120 3.79 -10.59 -22.45
N TYR A 121 3.08 -10.54 -23.56
CA TYR A 121 1.69 -11.03 -23.62
C TYR A 121 1.59 -12.50 -23.22
N GLN A 122 2.47 -13.38 -23.69
CA GLN A 122 2.47 -14.80 -23.32
C GLN A 122 2.88 -15.09 -21.86
N SER A 123 3.38 -14.09 -21.13
CA SER A 123 3.88 -14.21 -19.77
C SER A 123 2.89 -13.75 -18.70
N GLY A 124 1.64 -13.43 -19.06
CA GLY A 124 0.58 -13.10 -18.12
C GLY A 124 -0.68 -13.97 -18.29
N ARG A 125 -1.49 -14.03 -17.22
CA ARG A 125 -2.78 -14.74 -17.18
C ARG A 125 -3.91 -13.74 -17.45
N TRP A 126 -4.29 -13.57 -18.71
CA TRP A 126 -5.27 -12.55 -19.13
C TRP A 126 -6.69 -13.08 -19.37
N SER A 127 -6.93 -14.35 -19.04
CA SER A 127 -8.27 -14.93 -19.08
C SER A 127 -9.07 -14.41 -17.89
N THR A 128 -10.23 -13.84 -18.17
CA THR A 128 -11.23 -13.43 -17.19
C THR A 128 -11.90 -14.64 -16.56
N HIS A 129 -12.61 -14.42 -15.46
CA HIS A 129 -13.46 -15.42 -14.84
C HIS A 129 -14.59 -15.93 -15.77
N GLU A 130 -15.01 -15.12 -16.75
CA GLU A 130 -16.00 -15.48 -17.78
C GLU A 130 -15.39 -16.26 -18.96
N GLY A 131 -14.06 -16.49 -18.94
CA GLY A 131 -13.34 -17.18 -20.00
C GLY A 131 -13.02 -16.34 -21.23
N SER A 132 -13.33 -15.04 -21.20
CA SER A 132 -12.87 -14.08 -22.23
C SER A 132 -11.40 -13.73 -22.01
N ASN A 133 -10.66 -13.43 -23.09
CA ASN A 133 -9.28 -12.98 -22.98
C ASN A 133 -9.20 -11.46 -23.12
N VAL A 134 -8.62 -10.79 -22.13
CA VAL A 134 -8.36 -9.35 -22.21
C VAL A 134 -6.96 -9.13 -22.80
N ARG A 135 -6.87 -8.45 -23.94
CA ARG A 135 -5.58 -8.12 -24.53
C ARG A 135 -5.07 -6.81 -23.91
N PRO A 136 -3.94 -6.80 -23.19
CA PRO A 136 -3.35 -5.55 -22.71
C PRO A 136 -2.90 -4.66 -23.87
N SER A 137 -2.93 -3.35 -23.63
CA SER A 137 -2.52 -2.31 -24.55
C SER A 137 -1.05 -2.42 -24.91
N GLU A 138 -0.69 -1.85 -26.05
CA GLU A 138 0.67 -1.90 -26.58
C GLU A 138 1.68 -1.22 -25.64
N LEU A 139 1.31 -0.04 -25.10
CA LEU A 139 2.09 0.67 -24.07
C LEU A 139 2.30 -0.20 -22.82
N PHE A 140 1.24 -0.84 -22.31
CA PHE A 140 1.35 -1.72 -21.15
C PHE A 140 2.28 -2.92 -21.42
N LEU A 141 2.16 -3.55 -22.59
CA LEU A 141 3.02 -4.68 -22.96
C LEU A 141 4.48 -4.29 -23.17
N LYS A 142 4.76 -3.09 -23.70
CA LYS A 142 6.13 -2.54 -23.75
C LYS A 142 6.73 -2.39 -22.37
N MET A 143 5.97 -1.80 -21.44
CA MET A 143 6.41 -1.65 -20.05
C MET A 143 6.59 -3.00 -19.36
N PHE A 144 5.66 -3.93 -19.55
CA PHE A 144 5.75 -5.26 -18.97
C PHE A 144 6.93 -6.07 -19.55
N SER A 145 7.24 -5.90 -20.84
CA SER A 145 8.44 -6.48 -21.45
C SER A 145 9.72 -6.06 -20.70
N ASP A 146 9.86 -4.79 -20.33
CA ASP A 146 11.01 -4.30 -19.59
C ASP A 146 11.04 -4.81 -18.14
N VAL A 147 9.86 -4.99 -17.52
CA VAL A 147 9.72 -5.63 -16.21
C VAL A 147 10.25 -7.07 -16.23
N LEU A 148 9.92 -7.86 -17.26
CA LEU A 148 10.32 -9.27 -17.36
C LEU A 148 11.84 -9.45 -17.43
N LEU A 149 12.59 -8.48 -17.95
CA LEU A 149 14.06 -8.52 -17.98
C LEU A 149 14.68 -8.57 -16.58
N CYS A 150 13.98 -8.05 -15.57
CA CYS A 150 14.44 -8.14 -14.19
C CYS A 150 14.41 -9.57 -13.67
N LEU A 151 13.44 -10.38 -14.13
CA LEU A 151 13.30 -11.79 -13.75
C LEU A 151 14.35 -12.70 -14.41
N ASP A 152 14.89 -12.31 -15.56
CA ASP A 152 16.03 -12.99 -16.22
C ASP A 152 17.30 -12.94 -15.35
N ARG A 153 17.46 -11.86 -14.57
CA ARG A 153 18.55 -11.67 -13.63
C ARG A 153 18.29 -12.45 -12.34
N ASP A 154 17.15 -12.17 -11.72
CA ASP A 154 16.72 -12.78 -10.47
C ASP A 154 15.22 -13.03 -10.55
N ARG A 155 14.84 -14.31 -10.61
CA ARG A 155 13.46 -14.77 -10.78
C ARG A 155 12.54 -14.26 -9.69
N LEU A 156 13.06 -13.93 -8.51
CA LEU A 156 12.27 -13.43 -7.38
C LEU A 156 12.43 -11.92 -7.16
N SER A 157 13.03 -11.20 -8.11
CA SER A 157 13.21 -9.74 -8.03
C SER A 157 11.89 -8.96 -8.05
N GLY A 158 10.80 -9.54 -8.55
CA GLY A 158 9.44 -8.98 -8.45
C GLY A 158 8.78 -9.19 -7.09
N PHE A 159 9.49 -9.79 -6.14
CA PHE A 159 8.98 -10.09 -4.81
C PHE A 159 7.60 -10.80 -4.79
N VAL A 160 7.36 -11.61 -5.82
CA VAL A 160 6.19 -12.46 -6.05
C VAL A 160 6.66 -13.62 -6.95
N SER A 161 6.04 -14.79 -6.84
CA SER A 161 6.32 -15.91 -7.75
C SER A 161 6.06 -15.51 -9.21
N PRO A 162 6.95 -15.82 -10.18
CA PRO A 162 6.79 -15.41 -11.57
C PRO A 162 5.45 -15.80 -12.20
N SER A 163 4.90 -16.97 -11.87
CA SER A 163 3.58 -17.43 -12.37
C SER A 163 2.39 -16.59 -11.91
N LEU A 164 2.60 -15.70 -10.92
CA LEU A 164 1.61 -14.81 -10.33
C LEU A 164 1.94 -13.33 -10.55
N ILE A 165 2.96 -12.98 -11.34
CA ILE A 165 3.35 -11.57 -11.51
C ILE A 165 2.34 -10.74 -12.32
N ALA A 166 1.63 -11.38 -13.25
CA ALA A 166 0.78 -10.70 -14.23
C ALA A 166 -0.54 -11.46 -14.41
N THR A 167 -1.65 -10.79 -14.12
CA THR A 167 -2.99 -11.37 -14.21
C THR A 167 -4.05 -10.29 -14.43
N CYS A 168 -5.31 -10.58 -14.13
CA CYS A 168 -6.43 -9.66 -14.21
C CYS A 168 -7.08 -9.46 -12.84
N GLY A 169 -7.95 -8.47 -12.75
CA GLY A 169 -8.81 -8.25 -11.59
C GLY A 169 -9.73 -7.05 -11.81
N VAL A 170 -10.49 -6.71 -10.78
CA VAL A 170 -11.36 -5.53 -10.76
C VAL A 170 -10.96 -4.56 -9.65
N MET A 171 -11.43 -3.31 -9.74
CA MET A 171 -11.19 -2.27 -8.75
C MET A 171 -12.48 -1.54 -8.40
N PRO A 172 -13.28 -2.07 -7.46
CA PRO A 172 -14.60 -1.50 -7.15
C PRO A 172 -14.55 -0.15 -6.42
N LEU A 173 -13.45 0.17 -5.72
CA LEU A 173 -13.33 1.37 -4.91
C LEU A 173 -11.90 1.94 -4.92
N THR A 174 -11.82 3.27 -5.01
CA THR A 174 -10.64 4.05 -4.61
C THR A 174 -11.02 5.06 -3.53
N ILE A 175 -10.20 5.20 -2.48
CA ILE A 175 -10.31 6.28 -1.50
C ILE A 175 -9.16 7.26 -1.72
N LEU A 176 -9.47 8.55 -1.86
CA LEU A 176 -8.53 9.66 -1.99
C LEU A 176 -8.85 10.68 -0.89
N SER A 177 -8.34 10.45 0.31
CA SER A 177 -8.69 11.26 1.49
C SER A 177 -7.68 11.08 2.62
N THR A 178 -8.05 11.47 3.84
CA THR A 178 -7.26 11.29 5.05
C THR A 178 -7.13 9.81 5.44
N ILE A 179 -6.14 9.53 6.28
CA ILE A 179 -5.92 8.19 6.88
C ILE A 179 -7.19 7.68 7.57
N SER A 180 -7.98 8.56 8.20
CA SER A 180 -9.19 8.17 8.93
C SER A 180 -10.26 7.55 8.03
N ASP A 181 -10.47 8.09 6.82
CA ASP A 181 -11.42 7.51 5.86
C ASP A 181 -10.96 6.13 5.38
N ILE A 182 -9.66 5.99 5.10
CA ILE A 182 -9.08 4.69 4.73
C ILE A 182 -9.23 3.68 5.86
N MET A 183 -8.96 4.09 7.11
CA MET A 183 -9.05 3.19 8.26
C MET A 183 -10.49 2.80 8.62
N ARG A 184 -11.48 3.63 8.30
CA ARG A 184 -12.90 3.22 8.37
C ARG A 184 -13.17 2.08 7.39
N HIS A 185 -12.69 2.17 6.15
CA HIS A 185 -12.85 1.05 5.21
C HIS A 185 -12.08 -0.21 5.65
N TYR A 186 -10.89 -0.06 6.25
CA TYR A 186 -10.20 -1.17 6.91
C TYR A 186 -11.09 -1.85 7.95
N TYR A 187 -11.72 -1.06 8.83
CA TYR A 187 -12.63 -1.58 9.84
C TYR A 187 -13.75 -2.41 9.18
N GLU A 188 -14.45 -1.84 8.20
CA GLU A 188 -15.56 -2.51 7.50
C GLU A 188 -15.14 -3.82 6.82
N CYS A 189 -13.93 -3.89 6.25
CA CYS A 189 -13.41 -5.10 5.64
C CYS A 189 -12.99 -6.15 6.68
N VAL A 190 -12.29 -5.73 7.74
CA VAL A 190 -11.77 -6.64 8.78
C VAL A 190 -12.91 -7.31 9.56
N VAL A 191 -13.96 -6.59 9.93
CA VAL A 191 -15.09 -7.15 10.70
C VAL A 191 -15.93 -8.16 9.91
N GLN A 192 -15.74 -8.23 8.59
CA GLN A 192 -16.38 -9.20 7.71
C GLN A 192 -15.60 -10.50 7.56
N ALA A 193 -14.32 -10.52 7.98
CA ALA A 193 -13.45 -11.69 7.82
C ALA A 193 -14.06 -12.96 8.43
N LYS A 194 -13.81 -14.08 7.76
CA LYS A 194 -14.29 -15.42 8.12
C LYS A 194 -13.14 -16.36 8.46
N HIS A 195 -11.96 -16.16 7.88
CA HIS A 195 -10.87 -17.13 7.96
C HIS A 195 -9.55 -16.46 8.30
N GLU A 196 -9.18 -15.40 7.59
CA GLU A 196 -7.87 -14.78 7.74
C GLU A 196 -7.80 -13.30 7.35
N VAL A 197 -6.93 -12.57 8.05
CA VAL A 197 -6.59 -11.18 7.76
C VAL A 197 -5.07 -11.01 7.74
N LEU A 198 -4.53 -10.50 6.63
CA LEU A 198 -3.10 -10.24 6.48
C LEU A 198 -2.87 -8.74 6.34
N VAL A 199 -1.99 -8.18 7.16
CA VAL A 199 -1.75 -6.73 7.19
C VAL A 199 -0.26 -6.45 7.12
N SER A 200 0.14 -5.53 6.26
CA SER A 200 1.48 -4.94 6.24
C SER A 200 1.36 -3.42 6.28
N THR A 201 2.21 -2.77 7.07
CA THR A 201 2.39 -1.31 7.11
C THR A 201 3.86 -0.99 7.39
N PHE A 202 4.32 0.21 7.05
CA PHE A 202 5.65 0.65 7.47
C PHE A 202 5.65 1.11 8.93
N TYR A 203 4.90 2.18 9.23
CA TYR A 203 4.71 2.68 10.59
C TYR A 203 3.39 2.20 11.19
N PHE A 204 3.44 1.82 12.47
CA PHE A 204 2.27 1.47 13.29
C PHE A 204 2.44 2.06 14.69
N TRP A 205 1.72 3.13 15.01
CA TRP A 205 1.89 3.86 16.27
C TRP A 205 0.53 4.26 16.85
N LYS A 206 0.47 4.42 18.18
CA LYS A 206 -0.74 4.87 18.90
C LYS A 206 -1.30 6.13 18.27
N SER A 207 -2.54 6.02 17.79
CA SER A 207 -3.26 7.04 17.03
C SER A 207 -4.71 6.58 16.82
N GLU A 208 -5.59 7.47 16.37
CA GLU A 208 -6.96 7.09 15.97
C GLU A 208 -7.00 6.02 14.87
N ALA A 209 -6.05 6.06 13.93
CA ALA A 209 -5.90 5.03 12.89
C ALA A 209 -5.63 3.65 13.52
N GLN A 210 -4.68 3.59 14.45
CA GLN A 210 -4.35 2.37 15.18
C GLN A 210 -5.51 1.89 16.07
N LEU A 211 -6.18 2.80 16.78
CA LEU A 211 -7.35 2.49 17.60
C LEU A 211 -8.50 1.93 16.77
N THR A 212 -8.74 2.50 15.58
CA THR A 212 -9.74 2.00 14.63
C THR A 212 -9.42 0.57 14.20
N PHE A 213 -8.16 0.28 13.90
CA PHE A 213 -7.72 -1.10 13.61
C PHE A 213 -7.94 -2.04 14.80
N SER A 214 -7.55 -1.65 16.02
CA SER A 214 -7.78 -2.48 17.22
C SER A 214 -9.27 -2.71 17.50
N ARG A 215 -10.12 -1.69 17.31
CA ARG A 215 -11.59 -1.80 17.40
C ARG A 215 -12.14 -2.79 16.37
N ALA A 216 -11.59 -2.83 15.16
CA ALA A 216 -11.98 -3.81 14.16
C ALA A 216 -11.67 -5.25 14.62
N LEU A 217 -10.54 -5.46 15.30
CA LEU A 217 -10.19 -6.77 15.85
C LEU A 217 -11.13 -7.19 16.99
N PHE A 218 -11.46 -6.28 17.91
CA PHE A 218 -12.44 -6.55 18.96
C PHE A 218 -13.80 -6.93 18.38
N GLU A 219 -14.29 -6.14 17.43
CA GLU A 219 -15.58 -6.39 16.79
C GLU A 219 -15.57 -7.70 15.99
N LEU A 220 -14.49 -7.98 15.25
CA LEU A 220 -14.33 -9.25 14.56
C LEU A 220 -14.40 -10.43 15.54
N SER A 221 -13.69 -10.36 16.67
CA SER A 221 -13.74 -11.42 17.70
C SER A 221 -15.16 -11.67 18.21
N LYS A 222 -15.93 -10.61 18.49
CA LYS A 222 -17.35 -10.71 18.89
C LYS A 222 -18.22 -11.32 17.78
N ARG A 223 -17.99 -10.96 16.52
CA ARG A 223 -18.76 -11.49 15.40
C ARG A 223 -18.46 -12.97 15.15
N VAL A 224 -17.22 -13.41 15.36
CA VAL A 224 -16.86 -14.84 15.26
C VAL A 224 -17.62 -15.65 16.32
N GLU A 225 -17.70 -15.13 17.55
CA GLU A 225 -18.50 -15.72 18.64
C GLU A 225 -20.00 -15.77 18.30
N ALA A 226 -20.58 -14.64 17.89
CA ALA A 226 -22.00 -14.54 17.59
C ALA A 226 -22.44 -15.45 16.43
N ARG A 227 -21.54 -15.71 15.47
CA ARG A 227 -21.78 -16.65 14.36
C ARG A 227 -21.64 -18.12 14.78
N GLN A 228 -21.24 -18.40 16.03
CA GLN A 228 -20.90 -19.74 16.53
C GLN A 228 -19.92 -20.47 15.61
N GLN A 229 -18.97 -19.72 15.04
CA GLN A 229 -18.06 -20.25 14.04
C GLN A 229 -17.09 -21.23 14.69
N LYS A 230 -16.96 -22.43 14.09
CA LYS A 230 -15.95 -23.40 14.50
C LYS A 230 -14.56 -22.91 14.05
N GLY A 231 -13.70 -22.58 15.01
CA GLY A 231 -12.32 -22.15 14.78
C GLY A 231 -12.14 -20.64 14.76
N LYS A 232 -10.91 -20.21 15.07
CA LYS A 232 -10.52 -18.81 15.19
C LYS A 232 -10.16 -18.20 13.83
N VAL A 233 -10.33 -16.89 13.70
CA VAL A 233 -9.82 -16.15 12.54
C VAL A 233 -8.33 -15.86 12.74
N VAL A 234 -7.51 -16.20 11.75
CA VAL A 234 -6.05 -16.05 11.82
C VAL A 234 -5.62 -14.70 11.29
N ILE A 235 -4.83 -13.96 12.07
CA ILE A 235 -4.34 -12.64 11.69
C ILE A 235 -2.82 -12.63 11.66
N LYS A 236 -2.24 -12.19 10.56
CA LYS A 236 -0.79 -11.99 10.41
C LYS A 236 -0.49 -10.53 10.14
N PHE A 237 0.31 -9.92 10.99
CA PHE A 237 0.60 -8.50 10.91
C PHE A 237 2.11 -8.21 10.81
N ILE A 238 2.50 -7.45 9.80
CA ILE A 238 3.87 -6.99 9.55
C ILE A 238 3.94 -5.47 9.76
N TYR A 239 4.87 -5.03 10.61
CA TYR A 239 5.29 -3.64 10.68
C TYR A 239 6.82 -3.53 10.60
N ASN A 240 7.36 -2.31 10.45
CA ASN A 240 8.80 -2.08 10.42
C ASN A 240 9.25 -1.17 11.56
N HIS A 241 10.21 -1.63 12.34
CA HIS A 241 10.98 -0.79 13.25
C HIS A 241 12.41 -1.31 13.35
N ARG A 242 13.40 -0.50 12.93
CA ARG A 242 14.80 -0.96 12.87
C ARG A 242 15.32 -1.34 14.27
N LYS A 243 15.90 -2.54 14.38
CA LYS A 243 16.60 -3.06 15.56
C LYS A 243 17.97 -3.60 15.16
N TRP A 244 18.97 -3.48 16.04
CA TRP A 244 20.32 -4.01 15.81
C TRP A 244 20.35 -5.50 15.46
N LYS A 245 19.48 -6.31 16.08
CA LYS A 245 19.34 -7.75 15.78
C LYS A 245 18.97 -8.06 14.32
N GLN A 246 18.40 -7.10 13.59
CA GLN A 246 17.97 -7.27 12.19
C GLN A 246 19.11 -7.14 11.16
N ILE A 247 20.36 -6.96 11.63
CA ILE A 247 21.54 -7.16 10.78
C ILE A 247 21.68 -8.64 10.37
N TYR A 248 21.28 -9.57 11.23
CA TYR A 248 21.38 -11.03 10.99
C TYR A 248 20.02 -11.75 10.98
N LYS A 249 19.04 -11.26 11.76
CA LYS A 249 17.68 -11.82 11.84
C LYS A 249 16.64 -10.80 11.41
N ASN A 250 16.33 -10.77 10.11
CA ASN A 250 15.48 -9.73 9.51
C ASN A 250 14.05 -9.67 10.08
N ARG A 251 13.51 -10.80 10.54
CA ARG A 251 12.10 -10.94 10.93
C ARG A 251 11.99 -11.41 12.37
N ILE A 252 11.43 -10.56 13.22
CA ILE A 252 11.37 -10.77 14.67
C ILE A 252 9.90 -10.84 15.09
N TYR A 253 9.51 -11.94 15.72
CA TYR A 253 8.21 -12.07 16.36
C TYR A 253 8.10 -11.17 17.58
N LEU A 254 6.92 -10.57 17.75
CA LEU A 254 6.58 -9.91 18.99
C LEU A 254 5.94 -10.93 19.93
N LYS A 255 6.34 -10.90 21.20
CA LYS A 255 5.68 -11.68 22.25
C LYS A 255 4.27 -11.10 22.46
N PRO A 256 3.20 -11.90 22.33
CA PRO A 256 1.84 -11.45 22.66
C PRO A 256 1.78 -10.88 24.07
N ASP A 257 1.02 -9.80 24.25
CA ASP A 257 0.80 -9.08 25.51
C ASP A 257 2.09 -8.55 26.18
N GLY A 258 3.23 -8.60 25.49
CA GLY A 258 4.52 -8.10 25.97
C GLY A 258 4.64 -6.57 25.90
N PRO A 259 5.77 -5.99 26.39
CA PRO A 259 5.95 -4.54 26.44
C PRO A 259 5.86 -3.85 25.07
N GLU A 260 6.45 -4.43 24.02
CA GLU A 260 6.39 -3.85 22.67
C GLU A 260 4.98 -3.96 22.08
N TRP A 261 4.28 -5.08 22.30
CA TRP A 261 2.89 -5.27 21.89
C TRP A 261 1.98 -4.17 22.47
N LYS A 262 2.07 -3.95 23.79
CA LYS A 262 1.33 -2.91 24.50
C LYS A 262 1.74 -1.49 24.09
N ARG A 263 3.02 -1.28 23.78
CA ARG A 263 3.51 0.01 23.25
C ARG A 263 2.88 0.34 21.89
N LEU A 264 2.65 -0.66 21.05
CA LEU A 264 1.97 -0.51 19.77
C LEU A 264 0.45 -0.31 19.93
N GLY A 265 -0.13 -0.54 21.10
CA GLY A 265 -1.58 -0.40 21.33
C GLY A 265 -2.41 -1.56 20.78
N LEU A 266 -1.78 -2.70 20.51
CA LEU A 266 -2.48 -3.92 20.09
C LEU A 266 -3.36 -4.45 21.24
N PRO A 267 -4.52 -5.05 20.93
CA PRO A 267 -5.42 -5.62 21.94
C PRO A 267 -4.73 -6.76 22.71
N ASP A 268 -5.05 -6.93 23.99
CA ASP A 268 -4.57 -8.09 24.75
C ASP A 268 -5.27 -9.36 24.21
N THR A 269 -4.57 -10.49 24.17
CA THR A 269 -5.09 -11.74 23.58
C THR A 269 -6.37 -12.24 24.24
N LYS A 270 -6.54 -11.99 25.54
CA LYS A 270 -7.75 -12.32 26.32
C LYS A 270 -9.01 -11.58 25.84
N ASP A 271 -8.85 -10.39 25.27
CA ASP A 271 -9.95 -9.53 24.86
C ASP A 271 -10.39 -9.81 23.41
N ILE A 272 -9.62 -10.64 22.69
CA ILE A 272 -9.92 -11.14 21.35
C ILE A 272 -9.84 -12.68 21.30
N PRO A 273 -10.61 -13.40 22.15
CA PRO A 273 -10.43 -14.84 22.35
C PRO A 273 -10.67 -15.69 21.10
N ASN A 274 -11.42 -15.16 20.12
CA ASN A 274 -11.78 -15.85 18.88
C ASN A 274 -10.83 -15.58 17.71
N LEU A 275 -9.70 -14.91 17.98
CA LEU A 275 -8.69 -14.55 17.00
C LEU A 275 -7.32 -15.17 17.35
N GLU A 276 -6.51 -15.44 16.33
CA GLU A 276 -5.10 -15.83 16.49
C GLU A 276 -4.19 -14.83 15.79
N LEU A 277 -3.66 -13.87 16.55
CA LEU A 277 -2.85 -12.77 16.04
C LEU A 277 -1.36 -13.03 16.22
N GLU A 278 -0.64 -13.16 15.11
CA GLU A 278 0.83 -13.09 15.09
C GLU A 278 1.32 -11.76 14.50
N VAL A 279 2.32 -11.17 15.14
CA VAL A 279 2.93 -9.91 14.69
C VAL A 279 4.43 -10.07 14.51
N ILE A 280 4.95 -9.64 13.36
CA ILE A 280 6.39 -9.57 13.11
C ILE A 280 6.85 -8.14 12.81
N ASN A 281 8.04 -7.83 13.29
CA ASN A 281 8.82 -6.69 12.85
C ASN A 281 9.78 -7.14 11.74
N PHE A 282 9.62 -6.59 10.54
CA PHE A 282 10.46 -6.89 9.38
C PHE A 282 11.33 -5.70 8.97
N HIS A 283 12.64 -5.89 9.01
CA HIS A 283 13.66 -4.98 8.48
C HIS A 283 14.84 -5.79 7.96
N LYS A 284 15.60 -5.30 6.99
CA LYS A 284 16.72 -6.01 6.39
C LYS A 284 17.97 -5.16 6.36
N GLY A 285 18.98 -5.56 7.12
CA GLY A 285 20.27 -4.87 7.13
C GLY A 285 20.16 -3.44 7.66
N LEU A 286 20.89 -2.52 7.05
CA LEU A 286 20.98 -1.13 7.53
C LEU A 286 19.87 -0.22 6.95
N LEU A 287 19.49 -0.46 5.69
CA LEU A 287 18.61 0.43 4.92
C LEU A 287 17.32 -0.23 4.39
N GLY A 288 17.23 -1.56 4.43
CA GLY A 288 16.16 -2.31 3.78
C GLY A 288 14.89 -2.37 4.61
N THR A 289 14.09 -1.31 4.57
CA THR A 289 12.81 -1.23 5.29
C THR A 289 11.72 -2.08 4.66
N SER A 290 10.82 -2.65 5.47
CA SER A 290 9.54 -3.16 4.96
C SER A 290 8.57 -1.98 4.79
N HIS A 291 8.48 -1.42 3.58
CA HIS A 291 7.66 -0.23 3.29
C HIS A 291 6.32 -0.56 2.58
N SER A 292 5.99 -1.84 2.42
CA SER A 292 4.69 -2.31 1.91
C SER A 292 3.52 -1.93 2.84
N LYS A 293 2.35 -1.65 2.22
CA LYS A 293 1.12 -1.21 2.90
C LYS A 293 -0.09 -1.88 2.27
N VAL A 294 -0.45 -3.05 2.80
CA VAL A 294 -1.46 -3.93 2.20
C VAL A 294 -2.35 -4.52 3.28
N LEU A 295 -3.66 -4.63 3.01
CA LEU A 295 -4.60 -5.46 3.76
C LEU A 295 -5.13 -6.55 2.82
N ILE A 296 -5.14 -7.81 3.24
CA ILE A 296 -5.78 -8.92 2.53
C ILE A 296 -6.80 -9.54 3.47
N VAL A 297 -8.03 -9.74 3.01
CA VAL A 297 -9.10 -10.38 3.80
C VAL A 297 -9.61 -11.61 3.08
N ASP A 298 -9.55 -12.75 3.75
CA ASP A 298 -10.02 -14.07 3.30
C ASP A 298 -9.54 -14.46 1.89
N ARG A 299 -8.37 -13.94 1.47
CA ARG A 299 -7.82 -14.12 0.12
C ARG A 299 -8.82 -13.78 -1.00
N ASN A 300 -9.80 -12.92 -0.69
CA ASN A 300 -10.88 -12.49 -1.59
C ASN A 300 -10.68 -11.05 -2.08
N ILE A 301 -10.16 -10.19 -1.21
CA ILE A 301 -9.90 -8.78 -1.50
C ILE A 301 -8.49 -8.41 -1.05
N ALA A 302 -7.90 -7.44 -1.73
CA ALA A 302 -6.66 -6.78 -1.34
C ALA A 302 -6.86 -5.26 -1.36
N LEU A 303 -6.51 -4.57 -0.28
CA LEU A 303 -6.39 -3.12 -0.27
C LEU A 303 -4.91 -2.76 -0.41
N LEU A 304 -4.59 -1.94 -1.41
CA LEU A 304 -3.24 -1.39 -1.62
C LEU A 304 -3.24 0.10 -1.27
N ASN A 305 -2.25 0.53 -0.49
CA ASN A 305 -2.32 1.81 0.22
C ASN A 305 -1.04 2.64 0.06
N SER A 306 -1.20 3.96 0.11
CA SER A 306 -0.10 4.90 0.34
C SER A 306 0.15 5.19 1.83
N ASN A 307 -0.88 5.06 2.67
CA ASN A 307 -0.84 5.44 4.08
C ASN A 307 -0.26 4.37 5.00
N ASN A 308 0.37 4.85 6.07
CA ASN A 308 0.65 4.04 7.25
C ASN A 308 -0.55 3.99 8.18
N ILE A 309 -0.51 3.12 9.18
CA ILE A 309 -1.45 3.12 10.30
C ILE A 309 -0.86 4.01 11.41
N GLN A 310 -1.08 5.31 11.27
CA GLN A 310 -0.52 6.35 12.15
C GLN A 310 -1.41 7.59 12.22
N GLY A 311 -1.14 8.50 13.15
CA GLY A 311 -1.81 9.81 13.23
C GLY A 311 -1.10 10.86 12.39
N ARG A 312 -1.51 11.05 11.14
CA ARG A 312 -1.06 12.16 10.27
C ARG A 312 -2.24 12.67 9.42
N PRO A 313 -2.39 14.00 9.26
CA PRO A 313 -3.46 14.60 8.45
C PRO A 313 -3.03 14.69 6.97
N PHE A 314 -2.56 13.58 6.40
CA PHE A 314 -2.09 13.56 5.02
C PHE A 314 -3.21 13.15 4.07
N LEU A 315 -3.21 13.76 2.88
CA LEU A 315 -3.95 13.23 1.74
C LEU A 315 -3.24 11.96 1.25
N GLU A 316 -3.99 10.87 1.21
CA GLU A 316 -3.53 9.52 0.94
C GLU A 316 -4.46 8.86 -0.10
N MET A 317 -4.03 7.73 -0.65
CA MET A 317 -4.76 6.96 -1.65
C MET A 317 -4.77 5.48 -1.27
N MET A 318 -5.94 4.84 -1.40
CA MET A 318 -6.13 3.41 -1.24
C MET A 318 -6.99 2.86 -2.37
N THR A 319 -6.62 1.72 -2.92
CA THR A 319 -7.40 1.00 -3.95
C THR A 319 -7.83 -0.36 -3.45
N HIS A 320 -9.12 -0.69 -3.63
CA HIS A 320 -9.72 -1.98 -3.36
C HIS A 320 -9.63 -2.85 -4.61
N LEU A 321 -8.95 -3.99 -4.51
CA LEU A 321 -8.75 -4.94 -5.61
C LEU A 321 -9.41 -6.28 -5.29
N GLU A 322 -10.10 -6.85 -6.28
CA GLU A 322 -10.67 -8.20 -6.22
C GLU A 322 -10.26 -9.02 -7.47
N GLY A 323 -10.39 -10.34 -7.38
CA GLY A 323 -10.10 -11.27 -8.47
C GLY A 323 -8.72 -11.93 -8.38
N PRO A 324 -8.23 -12.54 -9.48
CA PRO A 324 -6.98 -13.31 -9.50
C PRO A 324 -5.76 -12.57 -8.95
N ILE A 325 -5.72 -11.24 -9.08
CA ILE A 325 -4.65 -10.40 -8.52
C ILE A 325 -4.44 -10.57 -7.01
N VAL A 326 -5.48 -10.96 -6.26
CA VAL A 326 -5.39 -11.16 -4.81
C VAL A 326 -4.43 -12.31 -4.46
N ASP A 327 -4.29 -13.32 -5.32
CA ASP A 327 -3.29 -14.39 -5.16
C ASP A 327 -1.87 -13.87 -5.28
N SER A 328 -1.63 -12.88 -6.13
CA SER A 328 -0.34 -12.22 -6.27
C SER A 328 0.04 -11.44 -5.00
N PHE A 329 -0.93 -10.73 -4.39
CA PHE A 329 -0.75 -10.08 -3.10
C PHE A 329 -0.51 -11.08 -1.97
N TYR A 330 -1.23 -12.20 -1.99
CA TYR A 330 -1.08 -13.26 -1.02
C TYR A 330 0.32 -13.86 -1.05
N ASP A 331 0.80 -14.26 -2.24
CA ASP A 331 2.14 -14.81 -2.44
C ASP A 331 3.25 -13.84 -2.01
N MET A 332 3.09 -12.55 -2.36
CA MET A 332 3.97 -11.47 -1.92
C MET A 332 3.97 -11.29 -0.40
N PHE A 333 2.81 -11.39 0.25
CA PHE A 333 2.72 -11.32 1.71
C PHE A 333 3.45 -12.50 2.37
N LEU A 334 3.28 -13.73 1.86
CA LEU A 334 3.99 -14.91 2.36
C LEU A 334 5.51 -14.71 2.30
N MET A 335 6.01 -14.14 1.20
CA MET A 335 7.43 -13.81 1.05
C MET A 335 7.91 -12.71 2.01
N SER A 336 7.07 -11.70 2.23
CA SER A 336 7.31 -10.66 3.25
C SER A 336 7.39 -11.27 4.64
N TRP A 337 6.46 -12.16 4.96
CA TRP A 337 6.38 -12.85 6.25
C TRP A 337 7.58 -13.75 6.50
N GLY A 338 7.99 -14.55 5.51
CA GLY A 338 9.23 -15.32 5.45
C GLY A 338 9.43 -16.44 6.50
N ASN A 339 8.99 -16.25 7.73
CA ASN A 339 9.10 -17.21 8.83
C ASN A 339 8.00 -18.29 8.75
N ARG A 340 8.17 -19.42 9.44
CA ARG A 340 7.08 -20.40 9.60
C ARG A 340 5.89 -19.74 10.30
N MET A 341 4.67 -19.86 9.77
CA MET A 341 3.47 -19.31 10.40
C MET A 341 2.92 -20.28 11.45
N ASN A 342 2.48 -19.75 12.60
CA ASN A 342 1.85 -20.54 13.67
C ASN A 342 0.61 -19.81 14.24
N PRO A 343 -0.62 -20.22 13.87
CA PRO A 343 -0.94 -21.34 13.00
C PRO A 343 -0.63 -21.02 11.53
N PRO A 344 -0.57 -22.03 10.64
CA PRO A 344 -0.64 -21.80 9.20
C PRO A 344 -1.93 -21.05 8.82
N LEU A 345 -1.90 -20.40 7.66
CA LEU A 345 -3.07 -19.69 7.14
C LEU A 345 -4.16 -20.67 6.68
N PRO A 346 -5.41 -20.54 7.18
CA PRO A 346 -6.50 -21.46 6.87
C PRO A 346 -6.81 -21.62 5.37
N LEU A 347 -6.54 -20.59 4.56
CA LEU A 347 -6.81 -20.61 3.12
C LEU A 347 -5.59 -20.95 2.26
N LEU A 348 -4.50 -21.48 2.85
CA LEU A 348 -3.36 -21.98 2.07
C LEU A 348 -3.75 -23.18 1.19
N THR A 349 -4.41 -24.18 1.77
CA THR A 349 -4.78 -25.44 1.10
C THR A 349 -6.03 -25.30 0.23
N ARG A 350 -6.87 -24.30 0.52
CA ARG A 350 -8.02 -23.97 -0.32
C ARG A 350 -7.56 -23.11 -1.49
N ARG A 351 -7.85 -23.58 -2.72
CA ARG A 351 -7.78 -22.70 -3.89
C ARG A 351 -8.81 -21.59 -3.70
N PRO A 352 -8.41 -20.31 -3.73
CA PRO A 352 -9.37 -19.24 -3.92
C PRO A 352 -9.81 -19.27 -5.38
N SER A 353 -11.04 -18.86 -5.63
CA SER A 353 -11.60 -18.59 -6.97
C SER A 353 -12.00 -19.76 -7.89
N SER A 354 -12.05 -21.02 -7.46
CA SER A 354 -12.70 -22.05 -8.29
C SER A 354 -14.24 -21.98 -8.30
N GLN A 355 -14.84 -20.99 -7.62
CA GLN A 355 -16.24 -20.65 -7.82
C GLN A 355 -16.32 -19.41 -8.70
N PRO A 356 -17.09 -19.45 -9.81
CA PRO A 356 -17.35 -18.27 -10.62
C PRO A 356 -18.00 -17.23 -9.72
N ARG A 357 -17.24 -16.18 -9.41
CA ARG A 357 -17.70 -15.10 -8.55
C ARG A 357 -18.04 -13.95 -9.45
N GLN A 358 -19.34 -13.72 -9.66
CA GLN A 358 -19.80 -12.50 -10.29
C GLN A 358 -19.33 -11.32 -9.43
N TYR A 359 -18.49 -10.45 -10.00
CA TYR A 359 -18.04 -9.25 -9.32
C TYR A 359 -19.23 -8.37 -9.00
N ARG A 360 -19.20 -7.72 -7.84
CA ARG A 360 -20.25 -6.80 -7.42
C ARG A 360 -19.64 -5.43 -7.23
N PHE A 361 -20.40 -4.41 -7.62
CA PHE A 361 -20.03 -3.01 -7.52
C PHE A 361 -21.09 -2.24 -6.72
N GLY A 362 -20.73 -1.04 -6.27
CA GLY A 362 -21.62 -0.18 -5.49
C GLY A 362 -22.25 -0.87 -4.28
N SER A 363 -23.54 -0.64 -4.06
CA SER A 363 -24.31 -1.18 -2.92
C SER A 363 -24.42 -2.71 -2.91
N ASN A 364 -24.24 -3.37 -4.05
CA ASN A 364 -24.30 -4.83 -4.16
C ASN A 364 -23.02 -5.51 -3.65
N ASN A 365 -21.91 -4.78 -3.56
CA ASN A 365 -20.68 -5.28 -2.97
C ASN A 365 -20.77 -5.21 -1.43
N ALA A 366 -20.63 -6.35 -0.77
CA ALA A 366 -20.73 -6.45 0.69
C ALA A 366 -19.70 -5.57 1.43
N PHE A 367 -18.53 -5.35 0.85
CA PHE A 367 -17.49 -4.49 1.41
C PHE A 367 -17.75 -2.99 1.19
N LEU A 368 -18.66 -2.65 0.28
CA LEU A 368 -18.98 -1.25 -0.08
C LEU A 368 -20.37 -0.80 0.35
N ARG A 369 -21.24 -1.72 0.80
CA ARG A 369 -22.63 -1.44 1.16
C ARG A 369 -22.78 -0.24 2.08
N ASN A 370 -21.96 -0.15 3.12
CA ASN A 370 -22.03 0.94 4.09
C ASN A 370 -21.51 2.28 3.53
N ILE A 371 -20.59 2.26 2.57
CA ILE A 371 -20.09 3.46 1.90
C ILE A 371 -21.19 4.05 1.01
N HIS A 372 -21.87 3.21 0.23
CA HIS A 372 -22.92 3.65 -0.68
C HIS A 372 -24.11 4.28 0.07
N VAL A 373 -24.50 3.73 1.22
CA VAL A 373 -25.54 4.32 2.08
C VAL A 373 -25.14 5.71 2.56
N VAL A 374 -23.89 5.88 3.02
CA VAL A 374 -23.38 7.18 3.47
C VAL A 374 -23.34 8.18 2.32
N GLN A 375 -22.85 7.79 1.15
CA GLN A 375 -22.79 8.65 -0.03
C GLN A 375 -24.19 9.08 -0.49
N TYR A 376 -25.14 8.14 -0.61
CA TYR A 376 -26.52 8.46 -0.97
C TYR A 376 -27.15 9.46 0.02
N THR A 377 -26.91 9.28 1.31
CA THR A 377 -27.41 10.18 2.35
C THR A 377 -26.77 11.58 2.25
N GLN A 378 -25.48 11.66 1.88
CA GLN A 378 -24.77 12.92 1.67
C GLN A 378 -25.24 13.63 0.39
N ASP A 379 -25.37 12.90 -0.72
CA ASP A 379 -25.82 13.43 -2.01
C ASP A 379 -27.29 13.89 -1.95
N ALA A 380 -28.18 13.15 -1.27
CA ALA A 380 -29.57 13.55 -1.04
C ALA A 380 -29.69 14.83 -0.18
N ARG A 381 -28.81 14.99 0.82
CA ARG A 381 -28.74 16.23 1.63
C ARG A 381 -28.19 17.41 0.83
N ALA A 382 -27.26 17.16 -0.10
CA ALA A 382 -26.69 18.19 -0.96
C ALA A 382 -27.66 18.67 -2.06
N THR A 383 -28.62 17.82 -2.45
CA THR A 383 -29.62 18.08 -3.51
C THR A 383 -30.98 18.52 -2.99
N ALA A 384 -31.23 18.48 -1.67
CA ALA A 384 -32.48 18.94 -1.08
C ALA A 384 -32.71 20.45 -1.31
N PRO A 385 -33.92 20.88 -1.75
CA PRO A 385 -34.25 22.29 -1.87
C PRO A 385 -34.13 22.99 -0.52
N ARG A 386 -33.50 24.17 -0.49
CA ARG A 386 -33.48 25.02 0.70
C ARG A 386 -34.88 25.59 0.92
N GLU A 387 -35.70 24.92 1.72
CA GLU A 387 -36.92 25.53 2.24
C GLU A 387 -36.56 26.74 3.11
N VAL A 388 -36.97 27.91 2.65
CA VAL A 388 -37.04 29.13 3.46
C VAL A 388 -38.13 28.90 4.49
N LYS A 389 -37.75 28.62 5.73
CA LYS A 389 -38.70 28.56 6.84
C LYS A 389 -39.25 29.95 7.08
N ASN A 390 -40.47 30.19 6.61
CA ASN A 390 -41.36 31.17 7.20
C ASN A 390 -41.98 30.53 8.44
N ASP A 391 -41.84 31.20 9.58
CA ASP A 391 -42.44 30.80 10.84
C ASP A 391 -43.96 30.85 10.76
N VAL A 392 -44.61 29.69 10.85
CA VAL A 392 -46.01 29.59 11.30
C VAL A 392 -46.12 28.41 12.25
N SER A 393 -46.50 28.74 13.48
CA SER A 393 -46.76 27.87 14.61
C SER A 393 -48.18 27.31 14.61
N VAL A 394 -48.34 25.99 14.52
CA VAL A 394 -49.49 25.20 15.02
C VAL A 394 -48.92 23.78 15.23
N GLY A 395 -48.92 23.14 16.40
CA GLY A 395 -50.03 22.76 17.27
C GLY A 395 -49.99 21.22 17.35
N ALA A 396 -49.83 20.67 18.55
CA ALA A 396 -49.52 19.27 18.82
C ALA A 396 -50.69 18.31 18.55
N ASP A 397 -50.38 17.07 18.18
CA ASP A 397 -51.10 15.89 18.69
C ASP A 397 -50.23 14.62 18.62
N ARG A 398 -50.32 13.81 19.67
CA ARG A 398 -49.58 12.55 19.89
C ARG A 398 -50.49 11.36 19.55
N HIS A 399 -49.95 10.33 18.91
CA HIS A 399 -50.27 8.93 19.25
C HIS A 399 -49.10 7.99 18.89
N PRO A 400 -48.84 6.94 19.70
CA PRO A 400 -47.70 6.05 19.55
C PRO A 400 -48.08 4.77 18.79
N ASP A 401 -47.19 4.22 17.97
CA ASP A 401 -46.98 2.77 17.82
C ASP A 401 -45.71 2.50 17.00
N GLY A 402 -44.97 1.49 17.44
CA GLY A 402 -43.53 1.36 17.22
C GLY A 402 -43.10 0.52 16.03
N ILE A 403 -41.90 0.83 15.52
CA ILE A 403 -40.98 -0.12 14.89
C ILE A 403 -39.55 0.25 15.32
N LEU A 404 -38.89 -0.73 15.92
CA LEU A 404 -37.53 -0.71 16.44
C LEU A 404 -36.51 -0.49 15.31
N ASN A 405 -35.86 0.69 15.27
CA ASN A 405 -34.61 0.92 14.56
C ASN A 405 -33.62 1.56 15.52
N SER A 406 -32.84 0.73 16.20
CA SER A 406 -31.63 1.18 16.88
C SER A 406 -30.45 1.05 15.91
N VAL A 407 -29.71 2.15 15.72
CA VAL A 407 -28.25 2.26 15.77
C VAL A 407 -27.83 3.62 15.19
N ILE A 408 -27.07 4.35 16.01
CA ILE A 408 -26.35 5.63 15.82
C ILE A 408 -27.16 6.93 16.04
N THR A 409 -27.24 7.35 17.30
CA THR A 409 -27.39 8.77 17.70
C THR A 409 -26.09 9.15 18.42
N THR A 410 -25.20 9.88 17.76
CA THR A 410 -24.86 11.29 18.03
C THR A 410 -25.01 11.65 19.50
N VAL A 411 -23.88 11.87 20.16
CA VAL A 411 -23.78 12.49 21.48
C VAL A 411 -24.38 13.89 21.38
N CYS A 412 -25.57 14.07 21.93
CA CYS A 412 -26.10 15.37 22.32
C CYS A 412 -26.08 15.42 23.85
N THR A 413 -25.45 16.49 24.33
CA THR A 413 -25.33 16.96 25.70
C THR A 413 -26.70 17.13 26.38
N ASP A 414 -26.82 16.68 27.63
CA ASP A 414 -27.93 17.03 28.52
C ASP A 414 -27.87 18.52 28.90
N PRO A 415 -29.03 19.22 29.02
CA PRO A 415 -29.09 20.62 29.40
C PRO A 415 -29.72 20.80 30.79
N GLU A 416 -28.99 20.62 31.89
CA GLU A 416 -29.36 21.20 33.19
C GLU A 416 -28.11 21.39 34.06
N GLU A 417 -27.57 22.61 34.09
CA GLU A 417 -27.01 23.25 35.30
C GLU A 417 -26.43 24.62 34.91
N GLU A 418 -27.31 25.63 34.84
CA GLU A 418 -26.89 27.02 34.91
C GLU A 418 -27.40 27.58 36.25
N ARG A 419 -26.49 27.71 37.23
CA ARG A 419 -26.58 28.64 38.37
C ARG A 419 -25.30 28.59 39.20
N ARG A 420 -24.40 29.56 38.96
CA ARG A 420 -23.85 30.49 39.99
C ARG A 420 -22.58 31.21 39.48
N GLU A 421 -22.79 32.49 39.18
CA GLU A 421 -21.99 33.67 39.53
C GLU A 421 -20.46 33.55 39.79
N SER A 422 -19.68 34.30 39.01
CA SER A 422 -18.87 35.47 39.46
C SER A 422 -18.17 36.08 38.23
N ARG A 423 -18.62 37.24 37.74
CA ARG A 423 -18.17 38.64 38.00
C ARG A 423 -16.71 38.94 37.63
N ASP A 424 -16.60 39.96 36.75
CA ASP A 424 -15.49 40.87 36.46
C ASP A 424 -14.31 40.30 35.64
N GLN A 425 -13.80 40.93 34.56
CA GLN A 425 -13.58 42.37 34.32
C GLN A 425 -13.37 42.68 32.82
N HIS A 426 -13.68 43.94 32.46
CA HIS A 426 -13.50 44.65 31.19
C HIS A 426 -12.10 44.53 30.53
N ASN A 427 -12.05 44.35 29.19
CA ASN A 427 -11.20 45.20 28.33
C ASN A 427 -11.64 45.16 26.84
N PRO A 428 -11.49 46.26 26.09
CA PRO A 428 -12.15 46.47 24.79
C PRO A 428 -11.35 45.92 23.59
N GLU A 429 -12.08 45.57 22.52
CA GLU A 429 -11.52 45.20 21.22
C GLU A 429 -10.61 46.28 20.60
N PRO A 430 -9.69 45.88 19.71
CA PRO A 430 -9.33 46.66 18.54
C PRO A 430 -9.77 45.96 17.24
N SER A 431 -10.67 46.64 16.52
CA SER A 431 -10.73 46.76 15.05
C SER A 431 -10.57 45.48 14.20
N GLY A 432 -11.70 44.84 13.91
CA GLY A 432 -12.26 44.84 12.54
C GLY A 432 -11.44 44.18 11.42
N ILE A 433 -11.39 42.84 11.39
CA ILE A 433 -11.50 42.07 10.14
C ILE A 433 -12.51 40.95 10.37
N ARG A 434 -13.77 41.17 9.96
CA ARG A 434 -14.80 40.11 9.94
C ARG A 434 -14.47 39.14 8.81
N PHE A 435 -13.89 38.00 9.14
CA PHE A 435 -13.85 36.87 8.22
C PHE A 435 -15.29 36.39 7.95
N PRO A 436 -15.71 36.21 6.68
CA PRO A 436 -17.06 35.78 6.36
C PRO A 436 -17.37 34.43 7.02
N ARG A 437 -18.60 34.26 7.50
CA ARG A 437 -19.13 32.98 8.01
C ARG A 437 -18.91 31.90 6.95
N VAL A 438 -17.94 31.03 7.20
CA VAL A 438 -17.67 29.82 6.44
C VAL A 438 -18.98 29.01 6.35
N LYS A 439 -19.44 28.69 5.12
CA LYS A 439 -20.62 27.82 4.92
C LYS A 439 -20.40 26.53 5.70
N ARG A 440 -21.44 26.00 6.36
CA ARG A 440 -21.38 24.77 7.19
C ARG A 440 -20.55 23.64 6.53
N GLY A 441 -20.75 23.39 5.23
CA GLY A 441 -19.98 22.38 4.49
C GLY A 441 -18.48 22.64 4.31
N MET A 442 -18.03 23.90 4.28
CA MET A 442 -16.59 24.21 4.25
C MET A 442 -15.96 23.96 5.63
N LYS A 443 -16.63 24.32 6.73
CA LYS A 443 -16.14 24.01 8.07
C LYS A 443 -16.03 22.50 8.25
N ASP A 444 -17.05 21.75 7.84
CA ASP A 444 -17.07 20.29 7.92
C ASP A 444 -15.90 19.67 7.12
N LEU A 445 -15.60 20.20 5.93
CA LEU A 445 -14.45 19.78 5.13
C LEU A 445 -13.12 20.10 5.84
N THR A 446 -12.96 21.32 6.35
CA THR A 446 -11.76 21.76 7.09
C THR A 446 -11.51 20.88 8.31
N ASP A 447 -12.56 20.56 9.07
CA ASP A 447 -12.49 19.67 10.22
C ASP A 447 -12.09 18.26 9.80
N ALA A 448 -12.69 17.74 8.71
CA ALA A 448 -12.35 16.43 8.15
C ALA A 448 -10.87 16.35 7.69
N LEU A 449 -10.36 17.38 7.03
CA LEU A 449 -8.96 17.48 6.59
C LEU A 449 -7.98 17.69 7.75
N ASN A 450 -8.46 18.18 8.90
CA ASN A 450 -7.68 18.33 10.12
C ASN A 450 -7.67 17.07 11.00
N VAL A 451 -8.43 16.01 10.67
CA VAL A 451 -8.45 14.81 11.51
C VAL A 451 -7.04 14.22 11.66
N GLY A 452 -6.60 14.05 12.92
CA GLY A 452 -5.27 13.54 13.25
C GLY A 452 -4.14 14.57 13.15
N THR A 453 -4.45 15.84 12.90
CA THR A 453 -3.48 16.94 12.99
C THR A 453 -3.24 17.35 14.44
N ILE A 454 -2.00 17.74 14.75
CA ILE A 454 -1.67 18.43 16.00
C ILE A 454 -1.66 19.95 15.84
N ARG A 455 -1.72 20.43 14.59
CA ARG A 455 -1.67 21.84 14.22
C ARG A 455 -2.73 22.11 13.16
N PRO A 456 -3.99 22.27 13.58
CA PRO A 456 -5.09 22.52 12.65
C PRO A 456 -4.86 23.85 11.94
N VAL A 457 -5.34 23.93 10.71
CA VAL A 457 -5.34 25.15 9.91
C VAL A 457 -6.76 25.41 9.41
N ASP A 458 -7.13 26.69 9.39
CA ASP A 458 -8.42 27.13 8.86
C ASP A 458 -8.40 27.23 7.35
N ALA A 459 -9.58 27.12 6.75
CA ALA A 459 -9.76 27.37 5.32
C ALA A 459 -9.39 28.82 4.98
N ASN A 460 -8.70 29.02 3.86
CA ASN A 460 -8.36 30.36 3.36
C ASN A 460 -8.72 30.57 1.88
N VAL A 461 -9.61 29.72 1.36
CA VAL A 461 -10.23 29.86 0.04
C VAL A 461 -11.37 30.90 0.05
N PRO A 462 -11.70 31.49 -1.11
CA PRO A 462 -12.87 32.35 -1.26
C PRO A 462 -14.18 31.70 -0.80
N VAL A 463 -15.15 32.51 -0.38
CA VAL A 463 -16.45 32.03 0.18
C VAL A 463 -17.30 31.27 -0.86
N ASP A 464 -17.09 31.58 -2.13
CA ASP A 464 -17.72 30.95 -3.29
C ASP A 464 -16.91 29.76 -3.85
N HIS A 465 -15.76 29.42 -3.25
CA HIS A 465 -14.94 28.28 -3.66
C HIS A 465 -15.74 26.97 -3.61
N VAL A 466 -15.69 26.22 -4.71
CA VAL A 466 -16.42 24.96 -4.84
C VAL A 466 -15.70 23.87 -4.07
N THR A 467 -16.41 23.28 -3.10
CA THR A 467 -15.93 22.13 -2.31
C THR A 467 -16.85 20.92 -2.39
N SER A 468 -18.02 21.05 -3.03
CA SER A 468 -18.99 19.97 -3.21
C SER A 468 -18.51 18.87 -4.16
N ASP A 469 -17.46 19.13 -4.94
CA ASP A 469 -16.79 18.17 -5.79
C ASP A 469 -15.78 17.29 -5.04
N PHE A 470 -15.42 17.64 -3.79
CA PHE A 470 -14.60 16.77 -2.95
C PHE A 470 -15.36 15.51 -2.59
N LYS A 471 -14.82 14.35 -2.95
CA LYS A 471 -15.41 13.04 -2.65
C LYS A 471 -14.35 12.11 -2.07
N SER A 472 -14.41 11.75 -0.79
CA SER A 472 -13.41 10.84 -0.21
C SER A 472 -13.38 9.47 -0.90
N HIS A 473 -14.56 8.95 -1.26
CA HIS A 473 -14.75 7.61 -1.82
C HIS A 473 -15.16 7.72 -3.29
N PHE A 474 -14.39 7.09 -4.17
CA PHE A 474 -14.68 6.91 -5.58
C PHE A 474 -15.08 5.45 -5.79
N ILE A 475 -16.38 5.20 -5.68
CA ILE A 475 -16.96 3.91 -6.11
C ILE A 475 -16.90 3.92 -7.64
N HIS A 476 -16.14 2.99 -8.20
CA HIS A 476 -16.03 2.88 -9.66
C HIS A 476 -17.32 2.30 -10.24
N GLU A 477 -17.70 2.80 -11.41
CA GLU A 477 -18.76 2.19 -12.20
C GLU A 477 -18.41 0.74 -12.53
N GLU A 478 -19.43 -0.11 -12.68
CA GLU A 478 -19.21 -1.50 -13.06
C GLU A 478 -18.36 -1.59 -14.33
N HIS A 479 -17.33 -2.43 -14.27
CA HIS A 479 -16.37 -2.59 -15.35
C HIS A 479 -15.87 -4.04 -15.39
N ALA A 480 -15.45 -4.48 -16.57
CA ALA A 480 -14.85 -5.78 -16.76
C ALA A 480 -13.49 -5.89 -16.03
N GLU A 481 -13.01 -7.12 -15.87
CA GLU A 481 -11.63 -7.36 -15.44
C GLU A 481 -10.65 -6.70 -16.41
N PHE A 482 -9.56 -6.14 -15.87
CA PHE A 482 -8.51 -5.52 -16.66
C PHE A 482 -7.12 -6.06 -16.29
N PRO A 483 -6.11 -5.92 -17.17
CA PRO A 483 -4.74 -6.39 -16.92
C PRO A 483 -4.05 -5.67 -15.76
N ILE A 484 -3.39 -6.44 -14.90
CA ILE A 484 -2.64 -5.95 -13.74
C ILE A 484 -1.31 -6.71 -13.63
N VAL A 485 -0.22 -5.97 -13.40
CA VAL A 485 1.12 -6.52 -13.14
C VAL A 485 1.62 -6.05 -11.77
N MET A 486 2.12 -6.97 -10.95
CA MET A 486 2.86 -6.66 -9.72
C MET A 486 4.23 -6.09 -10.08
N VAL A 487 4.45 -4.82 -9.77
CA VAL A 487 5.73 -4.10 -10.00
C VAL A 487 6.38 -3.75 -8.66
N ASN A 488 6.65 -4.78 -7.86
CA ASN A 488 7.21 -4.65 -6.53
C ASN A 488 8.73 -4.47 -6.53
N ARG A 489 9.25 -4.17 -5.34
CA ARG A 489 10.68 -4.15 -5.03
C ARG A 489 10.96 -4.96 -3.76
N PRO A 490 11.96 -5.87 -3.74
CA PRO A 490 12.42 -6.53 -2.52
C PRO A 490 13.24 -5.56 -1.65
N PRO A 491 13.30 -5.76 -0.32
CA PRO A 491 14.16 -4.93 0.51
C PRO A 491 15.64 -5.17 0.20
N HIS A 492 16.41 -4.09 0.12
CA HIS A 492 17.84 -4.06 -0.08
C HIS A 492 18.51 -3.36 1.11
N GLY A 493 19.35 -4.10 1.85
CA GLY A 493 19.88 -3.65 3.14
C GLY A 493 21.27 -3.03 3.10
N LEU A 494 21.97 -3.10 1.96
CA LEU A 494 23.35 -2.62 1.82
C LEU A 494 23.38 -1.15 1.39
N PRO A 495 24.39 -0.38 1.83
CA PRO A 495 24.56 1.00 1.40
C PRO A 495 24.87 1.12 -0.11
N GLY A 496 24.55 2.30 -0.66
CA GLY A 496 24.80 2.66 -2.05
C GLY A 496 23.56 2.54 -2.95
N ASN A 497 23.58 3.25 -4.08
CA ASN A 497 22.40 3.42 -4.95
C ASN A 497 22.51 2.59 -6.24
N ASN A 498 22.92 1.33 -6.08
CA ASN A 498 23.28 0.44 -7.20
C ASN A 498 22.20 -0.60 -7.54
N ASP A 499 21.25 -0.86 -6.63
CA ASP A 499 20.20 -1.85 -6.84
C ASP A 499 18.99 -1.28 -7.59
N ILE A 500 19.21 -0.92 -8.85
CA ILE A 500 18.20 -0.27 -9.69
C ILE A 500 17.37 -1.26 -10.53
N TRP A 501 17.84 -2.49 -10.72
CA TRP A 501 17.26 -3.48 -11.64
C TRP A 501 16.18 -4.36 -10.99
N VAL A 502 15.05 -3.75 -10.67
CA VAL A 502 13.89 -4.44 -10.11
C VAL A 502 12.63 -4.06 -10.89
N PRO A 503 11.59 -4.93 -10.92
CA PRO A 503 10.33 -4.67 -11.62
C PRO A 503 9.73 -3.29 -11.39
N GLN A 504 9.70 -2.79 -10.15
CA GLN A 504 9.25 -1.43 -9.85
C GLN A 504 9.95 -0.36 -10.70
N ASN A 505 11.28 -0.33 -10.64
CA ASN A 505 12.07 0.70 -11.31
C ASN A 505 12.02 0.52 -12.82
N ALA A 506 12.00 -0.72 -13.31
CA ALA A 506 11.84 -1.02 -14.73
C ALA A 506 10.50 -0.49 -15.25
N ALA A 507 9.40 -0.70 -14.52
CA ALA A 507 8.08 -0.18 -14.88
C ALA A 507 8.05 1.36 -14.91
N TRP A 508 8.62 2.04 -13.89
CA TRP A 508 8.69 3.50 -13.89
C TRP A 508 9.52 4.05 -15.04
N ILE A 509 10.73 3.51 -15.26
CA ILE A 509 11.61 3.94 -16.36
C ILE A 509 10.95 3.70 -17.71
N ALA A 510 10.34 2.53 -17.91
CA ALA A 510 9.60 2.22 -19.13
C ALA A 510 8.41 3.18 -19.33
N GLY A 511 7.69 3.54 -18.28
CA GLY A 511 6.61 4.53 -18.33
C GLY A 511 7.09 5.88 -18.84
N PHE A 512 8.17 6.42 -18.27
CA PHE A 512 8.80 7.63 -18.79
C PHE A 512 9.27 7.47 -20.24
N LYS A 513 9.88 6.34 -20.57
CA LYS A 513 10.49 6.10 -21.87
C LYS A 513 9.47 5.95 -22.99
N TYR A 514 8.37 5.24 -22.77
CA TYR A 514 7.38 4.94 -23.80
C TYR A 514 6.22 5.94 -23.84
N ALA A 515 6.12 6.84 -22.85
CA ALA A 515 5.17 7.94 -22.89
C ALA A 515 5.32 8.77 -24.17
N GLN A 516 4.21 9.03 -24.85
CA GLN A 516 4.14 9.83 -26.06
C GLN A 516 3.54 11.21 -25.81
N LYS A 517 2.66 11.34 -24.80
CA LYS A 517 1.89 12.56 -24.56
C LYS A 517 2.18 13.15 -23.20
N LYS A 518 2.05 12.33 -22.14
CA LYS A 518 2.02 12.82 -20.77
C LYS A 518 2.44 11.78 -19.75
N VAL A 519 3.24 12.21 -18.78
CA VAL A 519 3.50 11.50 -17.53
C VAL A 519 3.04 12.38 -16.37
N PHE A 520 2.06 11.91 -15.60
CA PHE A 520 1.63 12.55 -14.36
C PHE A 520 2.16 11.76 -13.16
N ILE A 521 2.69 12.42 -12.14
CA ILE A 521 3.16 11.80 -10.91
C ILE A 521 2.68 12.62 -9.71
N GLN A 522 2.12 11.94 -8.72
CA GLN A 522 1.92 12.49 -7.38
C GLN A 522 2.71 11.64 -6.37
N THR A 523 3.65 12.27 -5.66
CA THR A 523 4.56 11.62 -4.72
C THR A 523 4.96 12.61 -3.63
N PRO A 524 5.12 12.20 -2.35
CA PRO A 524 5.60 13.11 -1.31
C PRO A 524 7.00 13.66 -1.64
N ASN A 525 7.88 12.79 -2.16
CA ASN A 525 9.26 13.09 -2.48
C ASN A 525 9.64 12.65 -3.89
N LEU A 526 10.48 13.47 -4.54
CA LEU A 526 11.14 13.15 -5.80
C LEU A 526 12.58 13.67 -5.76
N ASN A 527 13.51 12.79 -5.39
CA ASN A 527 14.94 13.12 -5.29
C ASN A 527 15.89 11.99 -5.74
N SER A 528 15.35 10.83 -6.16
CA SER A 528 16.17 9.78 -6.75
C SER A 528 16.80 10.30 -8.05
N TYR A 529 18.12 10.13 -8.20
CA TYR A 529 18.83 10.55 -9.41
C TYR A 529 18.20 9.96 -10.69
N ALA A 530 17.67 8.74 -10.58
CA ALA A 530 17.06 8.03 -11.70
C ALA A 530 15.71 8.65 -12.08
N ALA A 531 14.86 8.97 -11.10
CA ALA A 531 13.59 9.66 -11.33
C ALA A 531 13.81 11.05 -11.94
N VAL A 532 14.76 11.82 -11.39
CA VAL A 532 15.12 13.16 -11.90
C VAL A 532 15.62 13.08 -13.33
N LYS A 533 16.53 12.15 -13.62
CA LYS A 533 17.04 11.91 -14.99
C LYS A 533 15.88 11.62 -15.94
N MET A 534 15.00 10.69 -15.59
CA MET A 534 13.89 10.31 -16.47
C MET A 534 12.90 11.45 -16.71
N CYS A 535 12.61 12.27 -15.70
CA CYS A 535 11.77 13.46 -15.89
C CYS A 535 12.40 14.45 -16.88
N ILE A 536 13.70 14.72 -16.76
CA ILE A 536 14.44 15.61 -17.67
C ILE A 536 14.44 15.05 -19.10
N GLU A 537 14.81 13.79 -19.28
CA GLU A 537 14.88 13.18 -20.62
C GLU A 537 13.49 13.09 -21.29
N THR A 538 12.44 12.80 -20.52
CA THR A 538 11.06 12.78 -21.02
C THR A 538 10.60 14.18 -21.46
N ALA A 539 10.87 15.21 -20.66
CA ALA A 539 10.55 16.60 -21.00
C ALA A 539 11.35 17.09 -22.22
N ARG A 540 12.62 16.67 -22.36
CA ARG A 540 13.46 16.97 -23.54
C ARG A 540 12.91 16.36 -24.83
N ARG A 541 12.20 15.24 -24.75
CA ARG A 541 11.53 14.59 -25.89
C ARG A 541 10.22 15.29 -26.30
N GLY A 542 9.79 16.36 -25.62
CA GLY A 542 8.53 17.04 -25.92
C GLY A 542 7.31 16.46 -25.19
N VAL A 543 7.50 15.48 -24.31
CA VAL A 543 6.42 14.85 -23.55
C VAL A 543 6.15 15.64 -22.28
N SER A 544 4.88 15.89 -21.96
CA SER A 544 4.52 16.67 -20.78
C SER A 544 4.77 15.87 -19.50
N VAL A 545 5.57 16.40 -18.58
CA VAL A 545 5.82 15.83 -17.26
C VAL A 545 5.16 16.72 -16.21
N ILE A 546 4.18 16.18 -15.48
CA ILE A 546 3.41 16.89 -14.47
C ILE A 546 3.69 16.25 -13.10
N LEU A 547 4.19 17.05 -12.16
CA LEU A 547 4.61 16.58 -10.83
C LEU A 547 3.83 17.30 -9.73
N TYR A 548 3.08 16.55 -8.93
CA TYR A 548 2.46 17.02 -7.69
C TYR A 548 3.30 16.52 -6.51
N LEU A 549 3.94 17.44 -5.79
CA LEU A 549 4.96 17.14 -4.78
C LEU A 549 4.62 17.78 -3.42
N GLY A 550 5.14 17.20 -2.34
CA GLY A 550 5.06 17.82 -1.01
C GLY A 550 6.12 18.90 -0.81
N LEU A 551 5.73 20.08 -0.32
CA LEU A 551 6.70 21.12 0.05
C LEU A 551 7.36 20.78 1.40
N GLY A 552 8.68 20.69 1.40
CA GLY A 552 9.51 20.42 2.58
C GLY A 552 9.40 19.02 3.20
N PHE A 553 8.78 18.08 2.49
CA PHE A 553 8.54 16.74 3.02
C PHE A 553 9.87 16.00 3.24
N ASN A 554 10.16 15.56 4.47
CA ASN A 554 11.38 14.84 4.87
C ASN A 554 12.73 15.56 4.59
N ASP A 555 12.79 16.89 4.50
CA ASP A 555 14.04 17.60 4.16
C ASP A 555 15.21 17.27 5.09
N ASP A 556 14.95 17.09 6.38
CA ASP A 556 15.95 16.77 7.41
C ASP A 556 16.74 15.47 7.13
N ARG A 557 16.21 14.58 6.28
CA ARG A 557 16.83 13.28 5.94
C ARG A 557 17.45 13.24 4.54
N GLN A 558 17.34 14.33 3.76
CA GLN A 558 17.59 14.30 2.32
C GLN A 558 18.95 14.81 1.86
N PHE A 559 19.73 15.45 2.73
CA PHE A 559 21.07 15.97 2.38
C PHE A 559 22.01 14.88 1.83
N PHE A 560 21.89 13.64 2.31
CA PHE A 560 22.66 12.48 1.82
C PHE A 560 21.88 11.59 0.84
N GLN A 561 20.69 12.00 0.41
CA GLN A 561 19.76 11.20 -0.39
C GLN A 561 19.23 11.93 -1.64
N GLY A 562 20.00 12.87 -2.20
CA GLY A 562 19.67 13.55 -3.46
C GLY A 562 19.20 15.01 -3.32
N GLY A 563 19.06 15.52 -2.09
CA GLY A 563 18.61 16.89 -1.82
C GLY A 563 17.10 17.00 -1.63
N THR A 564 16.62 18.18 -1.25
CA THR A 564 15.19 18.45 -1.03
C THR A 564 14.41 18.56 -2.33
N ASN A 565 13.10 18.37 -2.29
CA ASN A 565 12.24 18.53 -3.47
C ASN A 565 12.46 19.89 -4.16
N GLN A 566 12.55 20.98 -3.40
CA GLN A 566 12.74 22.32 -3.97
C GLN A 566 14.09 22.47 -4.68
N GLN A 567 15.18 21.96 -4.08
CA GLN A 567 16.51 21.96 -4.71
C GLN A 567 16.50 21.17 -6.02
N VAL A 568 15.86 20.00 -6.02
CA VAL A 568 15.73 19.15 -7.21
C VAL A 568 14.93 19.86 -8.31
N VAL A 569 13.79 20.46 -7.97
CA VAL A 569 12.92 21.16 -8.94
C VAL A 569 13.64 22.35 -9.58
N ILE A 570 14.31 23.20 -8.78
CA ILE A 570 15.12 24.32 -9.29
C ILE A 570 16.19 23.80 -10.27
N LYS A 571 16.88 22.72 -9.91
CA LYS A 571 17.90 22.10 -10.76
C LYS A 571 17.32 21.56 -12.07
N MET A 572 16.14 20.94 -12.03
CA MET A 572 15.46 20.43 -13.22
C MET A 572 15.07 21.56 -14.17
N TYR A 573 14.44 22.63 -13.68
CA TYR A 573 14.10 23.81 -14.49
C TYR A 573 15.35 24.47 -15.08
N LYS A 574 16.41 24.66 -14.29
CA LYS A 574 17.69 25.19 -14.78
C LYS A 574 18.27 24.33 -15.90
N THR A 575 18.23 23.01 -15.74
CA THR A 575 18.74 22.07 -16.76
C THR A 575 17.92 22.15 -18.04
N LEU A 576 16.58 22.15 -17.95
CA LEU A 576 15.70 22.18 -19.12
C LEU A 576 15.70 23.51 -19.85
N LYS A 577 15.96 24.63 -19.16
CA LYS A 577 16.15 25.96 -19.79
C LYS A 577 17.32 25.97 -20.77
N ASN A 578 18.40 25.23 -20.48
CA ASN A 578 19.53 25.11 -21.41
C ASN A 578 19.17 24.43 -22.74
N PHE A 579 18.04 23.72 -22.78
CA PHE A 579 17.51 23.06 -23.98
C PHE A 579 16.22 23.71 -24.49
N ASN A 580 15.79 24.84 -23.90
CA ASN A 580 14.53 25.53 -24.20
C ASN A 580 13.27 24.64 -24.14
N CYS A 581 13.24 23.65 -23.24
CA CYS A 581 12.14 22.68 -23.11
C CYS A 581 11.53 22.63 -21.69
N GLN A 582 11.80 23.65 -20.87
CA GLN A 582 11.28 23.78 -19.51
C GLN A 582 9.75 23.82 -19.42
N HIS A 583 9.07 24.23 -20.49
CA HIS A 583 7.60 24.29 -20.55
C HIS A 583 6.93 22.90 -20.55
N ASN A 584 7.69 21.84 -20.89
CA ASN A 584 7.23 20.47 -20.82
C ASN A 584 7.20 19.93 -19.38
N LEU A 585 7.93 20.57 -18.45
CA LEU A 585 7.87 20.24 -17.03
C LEU A 585 6.93 21.20 -16.30
N ARG A 586 5.95 20.64 -15.58
CA ARG A 586 5.02 21.40 -14.73
C ARG A 586 5.04 20.82 -13.33
N VAL A 587 5.56 21.59 -12.37
CA VAL A 587 5.62 21.17 -10.96
C VAL A 587 4.65 21.97 -10.13
N PHE A 588 4.01 21.28 -9.18
CA PHE A 588 3.04 21.85 -8.26
C PHE A 588 3.33 21.38 -6.83
N TRP A 589 3.33 22.30 -5.88
CA TRP A 589 3.32 21.97 -4.46
C TRP A 589 1.90 21.65 -4.00
N TYR A 590 1.77 20.57 -3.24
CA TYR A 590 0.51 20.13 -2.68
C TYR A 590 -0.20 21.27 -1.95
N THR A 591 -1.43 21.52 -2.36
CA THR A 591 -2.33 22.51 -1.75
C THR A 591 -3.66 21.82 -1.46
N ALA A 592 -4.02 21.76 -0.18
CA ALA A 592 -5.26 21.11 0.25
C ALA A 592 -6.51 21.80 -0.34
N LYS A 593 -7.65 21.09 -0.39
CA LYS A 593 -8.88 21.55 -1.06
C LYS A 593 -9.46 22.87 -0.52
N ASP A 594 -9.17 23.19 0.73
CA ASP A 594 -9.60 24.40 1.42
C ASP A 594 -8.47 25.43 1.57
N GLN A 595 -7.36 25.24 0.86
CA GLN A 595 -6.20 26.13 0.89
C GLN A 595 -5.94 26.81 -0.47
N ILE A 596 -5.41 28.03 -0.43
CA ILE A 596 -4.92 28.79 -1.61
C ILE A 596 -3.40 28.82 -1.73
N ARG A 597 -2.69 28.18 -0.80
CA ARG A 597 -1.22 28.15 -0.76
C ARG A 597 -0.71 26.82 -0.22
N PRO A 598 0.46 26.35 -0.67
CA PRO A 598 1.06 25.15 -0.11
C PRO A 598 1.49 25.38 1.33
N ILE A 599 1.37 24.33 2.15
CA ILE A 599 1.77 24.35 3.56
C ILE A 599 3.06 23.51 3.69
N PRO A 600 4.21 24.12 4.05
CA PRO A 600 5.43 23.38 4.27
C PRO A 600 5.30 22.29 5.35
N GLN A 601 5.89 21.12 5.13
CA GLN A 601 5.80 19.97 6.03
C GLN A 601 6.26 20.28 7.46
N TYR A 602 7.22 21.18 7.66
CA TYR A 602 7.73 21.53 8.98
C TYR A 602 6.66 22.13 9.89
N ILE A 603 5.60 22.72 9.30
CA ILE A 603 4.47 23.23 10.06
C ILE A 603 3.78 22.06 10.76
N GLY A 604 3.88 20.83 10.26
CA GLY A 604 3.35 19.63 10.93
C GLY A 604 1.83 19.56 10.86
N SER A 605 1.24 20.25 9.89
CA SER A 605 -0.18 20.19 9.55
C SER A 605 -0.38 19.25 8.35
N ARG A 606 -1.16 19.66 7.35
CA ARG A 606 -1.56 18.88 6.17
C ARG A 606 -0.47 18.78 5.11
N ASN A 607 -0.35 17.61 4.48
CA ASN A 607 0.52 17.36 3.32
C ASN A 607 -0.07 16.23 2.46
N CYS A 608 0.60 15.87 1.37
CA CYS A 608 0.26 14.71 0.55
C CYS A 608 1.27 13.59 0.76
N HIS A 609 0.77 12.35 0.79
CA HIS A 609 1.59 11.16 0.88
C HIS A 609 1.13 10.05 -0.09
N ILE A 610 0.35 10.40 -1.12
CA ILE A 610 0.03 9.53 -2.28
C ILE A 610 1.31 9.10 -3.03
N LYS A 611 1.33 7.89 -3.60
CA LYS A 611 2.35 7.43 -4.56
C LYS A 611 1.67 6.89 -5.81
N PHE A 612 1.66 7.71 -6.86
CA PHE A 612 0.80 7.50 -8.01
C PHE A 612 1.49 8.03 -9.28
N MET A 613 1.39 7.27 -10.37
CA MET A 613 1.90 7.64 -11.69
C MET A 613 0.90 7.26 -12.77
N VAL A 614 0.66 8.14 -13.75
CA VAL A 614 -0.17 7.90 -14.93
C VAL A 614 0.64 8.19 -16.18
N ILE A 615 0.54 7.29 -17.16
CA ILE A 615 1.21 7.37 -18.45
C ILE A 615 0.15 7.41 -19.54
N ASP A 616 0.17 8.47 -20.34
CA ASP A 616 -0.70 8.71 -21.51
C ASP A 616 -2.20 8.50 -21.26
N ASP A 617 -2.66 8.72 -20.02
CA ASP A 617 -4.05 8.57 -19.60
C ASP A 617 -4.63 7.14 -19.76
N SER A 618 -3.78 6.13 -19.94
CA SER A 618 -4.19 4.74 -20.15
C SER A 618 -3.56 3.73 -19.19
N VAL A 619 -2.28 3.94 -18.81
CA VAL A 619 -1.57 3.06 -17.86
C VAL A 619 -1.36 3.79 -16.55
N GLY A 620 -1.70 3.14 -15.45
CA GLY A 620 -1.53 3.67 -14.09
C GLY A 620 -0.61 2.79 -13.25
N ILE A 621 0.21 3.40 -12.39
CA ILE A 621 0.99 2.71 -11.36
C ILE A 621 0.66 3.32 -10.00
N ILE A 622 0.32 2.46 -9.05
CA ILE A 622 0.02 2.86 -7.68
C ILE A 622 0.62 1.87 -6.68
N GLY A 623 0.99 2.37 -5.51
CA GLY A 623 1.40 1.52 -4.40
C GLY A 623 2.05 2.29 -3.27
N SER A 624 3.10 1.69 -2.70
CA SER A 624 3.79 2.21 -1.53
C SER A 624 5.06 3.01 -1.84
N GLY A 625 5.63 2.89 -3.06
CA GLY A 625 6.94 3.42 -3.41
C GLY A 625 6.97 4.89 -3.80
N ASN A 626 7.77 5.70 -3.11
CA ASN A 626 8.02 7.10 -3.46
C ASN A 626 8.98 7.21 -4.67
N HIS A 627 9.10 8.40 -5.26
CA HIS A 627 10.20 8.72 -6.20
C HIS A 627 11.48 9.24 -5.51
N ASP A 628 11.71 8.85 -4.25
CA ASP A 628 12.93 9.17 -3.51
C ASP A 628 14.00 8.08 -3.59
N THR A 629 15.22 8.44 -3.20
CA THR A 629 16.37 7.52 -3.18
C THR A 629 16.09 6.26 -2.36
N GLN A 630 15.37 6.36 -1.24
CA GLN A 630 15.10 5.23 -0.35
C GLN A 630 14.18 4.20 -1.04
N SER A 631 13.08 4.62 -1.66
CA SER A 631 12.16 3.74 -2.39
C SER A 631 12.74 3.20 -3.70
N TRP A 632 13.65 3.93 -4.35
CA TRP A 632 14.31 3.49 -5.58
C TRP A 632 15.40 2.43 -5.35
N PHE A 633 16.07 2.43 -4.19
CA PHE A 633 17.28 1.62 -3.99
C PHE A 633 17.27 0.72 -2.75
N HIS A 634 16.35 0.88 -1.80
CA HIS A 634 16.48 0.25 -0.48
C HIS A 634 15.21 -0.40 0.05
N SER A 635 14.10 0.34 0.08
CA SER A 635 12.85 -0.15 0.66
C SER A 635 12.29 -1.36 -0.09
N GLN A 636 11.65 -2.27 0.64
CA GLN A 636 10.64 -3.14 0.05
C GLN A 636 9.41 -2.31 -0.28
N GLU A 637 8.91 -2.43 -1.50
CA GLU A 637 7.71 -1.72 -1.94
C GLU A 637 6.75 -2.68 -2.62
N THR A 638 5.46 -2.38 -2.51
CA THR A 638 4.40 -3.09 -3.22
C THR A 638 3.65 -2.12 -4.11
N ASN A 639 3.61 -2.42 -5.40
CA ASN A 639 2.92 -1.59 -6.39
C ASN A 639 2.29 -2.48 -7.46
N VAL A 640 1.24 -1.95 -8.07
CA VAL A 640 0.62 -2.54 -9.26
C VAL A 640 0.67 -1.57 -10.42
N MET A 641 0.90 -2.11 -11.62
CA MET A 641 0.69 -1.43 -12.90
C MET A 641 -0.61 -1.95 -13.50
N ILE A 642 -1.51 -1.06 -13.88
CA ILE A 642 -2.82 -1.40 -14.44
C ILE A 642 -2.97 -0.87 -15.87
N ASP A 643 -3.78 -1.57 -16.67
CA ASP A 643 -4.19 -1.15 -18.01
C ASP A 643 -5.70 -0.93 -18.06
N SER A 644 -6.16 0.24 -17.64
CA SER A 644 -7.58 0.58 -17.67
C SER A 644 -7.77 2.09 -17.77
N ALA A 645 -8.13 2.56 -18.96
CA ALA A 645 -8.40 3.98 -19.20
C ALA A 645 -9.58 4.49 -18.35
N GLN A 646 -10.56 3.65 -18.03
CA GLN A 646 -11.67 4.03 -17.15
C GLN A 646 -11.18 4.33 -15.73
N ILE A 647 -10.45 3.39 -15.11
CA ILE A 647 -9.92 3.57 -13.76
C ILE A 647 -8.93 4.73 -13.69
N VAL A 648 -8.07 4.87 -14.71
CA VAL A 648 -7.12 6.00 -14.78
C VAL A 648 -7.87 7.34 -14.85
N ARG A 649 -8.95 7.44 -15.63
CA ARG A 649 -9.79 8.66 -15.67
C ARG A 649 -10.43 8.95 -14.31
N ASP A 650 -10.98 7.94 -13.65
CA ASP A 650 -11.61 8.10 -12.34
C ASP A 650 -10.61 8.55 -11.27
N TRP A 651 -9.40 7.96 -11.27
CA TRP A 651 -8.30 8.40 -10.41
C TRP A 651 -7.91 9.84 -10.66
N MET A 652 -7.72 10.23 -11.93
CA MET A 652 -7.36 11.61 -12.25
C MET A 652 -8.47 12.60 -11.88
N LYS A 653 -9.75 12.22 -12.05
CA LYS A 653 -10.89 13.02 -11.59
C LYS A 653 -10.81 13.26 -10.08
N GLY A 654 -10.58 12.21 -9.30
CA GLY A 654 -10.47 12.33 -7.84
C GLY A 654 -9.24 13.09 -7.37
N VAL A 655 -8.09 12.85 -8.01
CA VAL A 655 -6.85 13.60 -7.77
C VAL A 655 -7.06 15.08 -8.02
N ILE A 656 -7.80 15.47 -9.07
CA ILE A 656 -8.06 16.88 -9.36
C ILE A 656 -9.12 17.47 -8.42
N SER A 657 -10.21 16.75 -8.12
CA SER A 657 -11.32 17.28 -7.32
C SER A 657 -10.99 17.42 -5.84
N ASN A 658 -10.11 16.57 -5.29
CA ASN A 658 -9.89 16.48 -3.84
C ASN A 658 -8.76 17.36 -3.28
N GLN A 659 -8.17 18.22 -4.10
CA GLN A 659 -7.10 19.15 -3.70
C GLN A 659 -7.09 20.37 -4.62
N ASN A 660 -6.54 21.50 -4.16
CA ASN A 660 -6.36 22.68 -4.99
C ASN A 660 -4.96 22.77 -5.62
N THR A 661 -4.16 21.70 -5.55
CA THR A 661 -2.79 21.65 -6.06
C THR A 661 -2.67 22.15 -7.51
N GLY A 662 -3.58 21.76 -8.40
CA GLY A 662 -3.58 22.23 -9.80
C GLY A 662 -3.96 23.69 -9.99
N LEU A 663 -4.72 24.26 -9.04
CA LEU A 663 -5.22 25.63 -9.10
C LEU A 663 -4.22 26.63 -8.51
N TYR A 664 -3.62 26.30 -7.36
CA TYR A 664 -2.77 27.23 -6.61
C TYR A 664 -1.34 26.74 -6.41
N GLY A 665 -1.02 25.48 -6.68
CA GLY A 665 0.27 24.89 -6.30
C GLY A 665 1.41 25.13 -7.30
N ARG A 666 1.15 25.73 -8.47
CA ARG A 666 2.11 25.76 -9.59
C ARG A 666 3.36 26.59 -9.27
N VAL A 667 4.54 26.05 -9.57
CA VAL A 667 5.80 26.80 -9.49
C VAL A 667 6.06 27.60 -10.77
N ASP A 668 6.81 28.70 -10.65
CA ASP A 668 7.31 29.47 -11.77
C ASP A 668 8.38 28.71 -12.56
N THR A 669 8.78 29.27 -13.71
CA THR A 669 9.78 28.64 -14.59
C THR A 669 11.19 28.54 -13.96
N ASP A 670 11.44 29.18 -12.83
CA ASP A 670 12.66 29.01 -12.04
C ASP A 670 12.56 27.88 -10.99
N GLY A 671 11.40 27.22 -10.90
CA GLY A 671 11.13 26.14 -9.95
C GLY A 671 10.71 26.62 -8.56
N ILE A 672 10.44 27.91 -8.39
CA ILE A 672 10.03 28.51 -7.12
C ILE A 672 8.54 28.83 -7.17
N TRP A 673 7.82 28.55 -6.09
CA TRP A 673 6.41 28.93 -5.97
C TRP A 673 6.30 30.35 -5.42
N ARG A 674 5.38 31.13 -6.00
CA ARG A 674 5.05 32.48 -5.54
C ARG A 674 3.53 32.66 -5.51
N ASP A 675 3.03 33.41 -4.54
CA ASP A 675 1.64 33.87 -4.51
C ASP A 675 1.40 35.01 -5.53
N ALA A 676 0.17 35.54 -5.56
CA ALA A 676 -0.21 36.62 -6.48
C ALA A 676 0.58 37.91 -6.23
N GLU A 677 1.05 38.11 -5.00
CA GLU A 677 1.85 39.25 -4.57
C GLU A 677 3.36 39.02 -4.76
N GLY A 678 3.78 37.84 -5.23
CA GLY A 678 5.17 37.48 -5.49
C GLY A 678 5.92 36.91 -4.29
N HIS A 679 5.26 36.70 -3.15
CA HIS A 679 5.90 36.09 -1.98
C HIS A 679 6.10 34.60 -2.18
N VAL A 680 7.26 34.12 -1.73
CA VAL A 680 7.54 32.69 -1.70
C VAL A 680 6.82 32.02 -0.52
N ALA A 681 6.44 30.75 -0.67
CA ALA A 681 6.02 29.95 0.46
C ALA A 681 7.22 29.83 1.41
N ASN A 682 7.22 30.60 2.50
CA ASN A 682 8.36 30.81 3.40
C ASN A 682 9.18 29.52 3.63
N TYR A 683 10.34 29.45 2.97
CA TYR A 683 11.30 28.36 3.12
C TYR A 683 12.54 28.81 3.92
N ASP A 684 12.57 30.04 4.43
CA ASP A 684 13.77 30.60 5.07
C ASP A 684 13.55 31.02 6.54
N ASP A 685 13.60 30.02 7.41
CA ASP A 685 14.04 30.15 8.81
C ASP A 685 15.35 29.32 9.01
N GLY A 686 16.09 29.12 7.91
CA GLY A 686 17.20 28.16 7.79
C GLY A 686 18.36 28.42 8.76
N LEU A 687 18.63 29.69 9.09
CA LEU A 687 19.70 30.06 10.01
C LEU A 687 19.38 29.80 11.49
N LYS A 688 18.11 29.93 11.91
CA LYS A 688 17.68 29.56 13.27
C LYS A 688 17.51 28.05 13.42
N ARG A 689 17.16 27.36 12.32
CA ARG A 689 16.99 25.91 12.27
C ARG A 689 18.27 25.10 12.33
N SER A 690 19.34 25.50 11.65
CA SER A 690 20.58 24.70 11.63
C SER A 690 21.13 24.48 13.04
N LYS A 691 21.03 25.48 13.93
CA LYS A 691 21.40 25.35 15.36
C LYS A 691 20.50 24.36 16.11
N HIS A 692 19.18 24.46 15.97
CA HIS A 692 18.24 23.57 16.67
C HIS A 692 18.25 22.12 16.14
N GLN A 693 18.49 21.95 14.84
CA GLN A 693 18.63 20.63 14.19
C GLN A 693 19.94 19.95 14.59
N THR A 694 21.03 20.70 14.68
CA THR A 694 22.33 20.17 15.17
C THR A 694 22.20 19.72 16.63
N LEU A 695 21.50 20.49 17.47
CA LEU A 695 21.20 20.12 18.86
C LEU A 695 20.30 18.88 18.97
N ARG A 696 19.26 18.74 18.15
CA ARG A 696 18.40 17.53 18.13
C ARG A 696 19.14 16.30 17.62
N ALA A 697 19.93 16.41 16.55
CA ALA A 697 20.72 15.31 16.03
C ALA A 697 21.79 14.85 17.04
N LEU A 698 22.42 15.78 17.76
CA LEU A 698 23.33 15.48 18.87
C LEU A 698 22.61 14.82 20.05
N GLN A 699 21.37 15.21 20.35
CA GLN A 699 20.57 14.59 21.40
C GLN A 699 20.12 13.17 21.02
N GLU A 700 19.73 12.94 19.76
CA GLU A 700 19.40 11.61 19.24
C GLU A 700 20.65 10.71 19.19
N LEU A 701 21.82 11.24 18.82
CA LEU A 701 23.10 10.52 18.91
C LEU A 701 23.48 10.19 20.36
N LYS A 702 23.29 11.12 21.31
CA LYS A 702 23.47 10.83 22.74
C LYS A 702 22.52 9.75 23.25
N ASN A 703 21.26 9.78 22.83
CA ASN A 703 20.29 8.74 23.19
C ASN A 703 20.61 7.38 22.54
N LEU A 704 21.26 7.37 21.37
CA LEU A 704 21.76 6.17 20.69
C LEU A 704 23.04 5.59 21.32
N CYS A 705 23.80 6.40 22.06
CA CYS A 705 25.02 5.95 22.76
C CYS A 705 24.76 5.44 24.18
N VAL A 706 23.54 5.61 24.72
CA VAL A 706 23.19 5.26 26.12
C VAL A 706 22.17 4.11 26.20
N SER A 707 21.77 3.50 25.07
CA SER A 707 20.90 2.31 24.99
C SER A 707 21.41 1.29 24.00
#